data_AF-A0A6A4GJ93-F1
#
_entry.id   AF-A0A6A4GJ93-F1
#
_cell.length_a   1.000
_cell.length_b   1.000
_cell.length_c   1.000
_cell.angle_alpha   90.00
_cell.angle_beta   90.00
_cell.angle_gamma   90.00
#
_symmetry.space_group_name_H-M   'P 1'
#
loop_
_entity.id
_entity.type
_entity.pdbx_description
1 polymer ?
#
loop_
_entity_poly.entity_id
_entity_poly.type
_entity_poly.pdbx_seq_one_letter_code
_entity_poly.pdbx_strand_id
1 'polypeptide(L)'
;MSWDILLNPLPSTVSGANDPSLAPLALLVAHNVQINRQTIVSELFHYAPSTRGEYPKTAPNNNAIGHLFDMDLSKEWVSPAQSFAYSQGTPDGARSFVFTKVLVNSDGNEVPCNICYSTCQGVKICPSALPEILLQTHTSGSCFEWKLYLEQERQEQVLSLDRDLIEKTLNYWACLRDYGCGHDLQEETVYNAEELEHYNTIHASPKKKKLGHEPKATCKGCISLRCTPTSRPFLCCEHFDPKISQKHFCNFAIANEVYHTEYLLALCNADSNKIHKWEKLAFNNGYEPLAPCTTVQNFSTKQVDCSHQHWNPSGFMLMTEMVSLPCKSSFHIYKSLPDYCCQCPRILVVYSEEHAHPIPASTKTPPDVRSEILNMLYTTMIKDLVDMTPRRFLRHPVAQAFIRRKVPFVKEPQLSDQSMFPAGTGWEGLLEQKRVQEKERAPQDQYIRVMAEFLLPDVRSHVMDEDATEENSEKFRIVICMFPQRSHDLLKAQFVQSDISYKRVVGFKELEFVGWDEQSHTAIVYCRAYLTRESAAAHLVFFRLLDQLVLKDTGRSLMFRHLHSKSIGVKDREGILHWAIDQGRGPAKGMALYLQELAGKLPLHTRDLHQPHRYIHELEPYEHLHHVARLCTAHMHRNISNSKTIPEGVKPKMRSLMCVTHPSWDATVAQIESSGKAGRDWVADKTSSKFAFEAMCQEKSFIPLDIWKAGPATTNLVESAHWSVYLEGLQCSLTSAVEKGEHVDRLRMSSSNVSSAK
;
A
#
# COMPACT_ATOMS: atom_id res chain seq x y z
N MET A 1 27.66 -7.01 1.35
CA MET A 1 26.23 -6.93 1.69
C MET A 1 25.87 -8.14 2.54
N SER A 2 25.25 -7.97 3.71
CA SER A 2 24.74 -9.11 4.49
C SER A 2 23.54 -9.72 3.75
N TRP A 3 23.63 -11.02 3.44
CA TRP A 3 22.65 -11.79 2.68
C TRP A 3 21.29 -11.93 3.38
N ASP A 4 21.19 -11.54 4.66
CA ASP A 4 19.94 -11.56 5.44
C ASP A 4 18.87 -10.59 4.89
N ILE A 5 19.22 -9.67 3.99
CA ILE A 5 18.30 -8.67 3.41
C ILE A 5 17.41 -9.27 2.30
N LEU A 6 17.84 -10.37 1.64
CA LEU A 6 17.11 -10.97 0.51
C LEU A 6 16.02 -11.98 0.94
N LEU A 7 15.97 -12.34 2.23
CA LEU A 7 15.24 -13.51 2.74
C LEU A 7 14.07 -13.16 3.68
N ASN A 8 13.34 -12.09 3.35
CA ASN A 8 12.02 -11.86 3.97
C ASN A 8 11.01 -12.93 3.49
N PRO A 9 10.05 -13.35 4.34
CA PRO A 9 9.25 -14.54 4.08
C PRO A 9 8.38 -14.43 2.83
N LEU A 10 8.33 -15.53 2.07
CA LEU A 10 7.27 -15.82 1.11
C LEU A 10 5.98 -16.12 1.88
N PRO A 11 4.80 -15.69 1.41
CA PRO A 11 3.54 -15.97 2.09
C PRO A 11 3.22 -17.46 2.11
N SER A 12 3.14 -18.07 3.29
CA SER A 12 2.31 -19.25 3.54
C SER A 12 0.84 -18.80 3.50
N THR A 13 0.27 -18.72 2.31
CA THR A 13 -1.18 -18.51 2.12
C THR A 13 -1.84 -19.85 1.88
N VAL A 14 -2.53 -20.36 2.90
CA VAL A 14 -3.53 -21.41 2.72
C VAL A 14 -4.89 -20.74 2.86
N SER A 15 -5.67 -20.73 1.79
CA SER A 15 -7.11 -20.53 1.86
C SER A 15 -7.78 -21.45 0.84
N GLY A 16 -8.64 -22.34 1.33
CA GLY A 16 -9.62 -23.07 0.51
C GLY A 16 -9.47 -24.59 0.52
N ALA A 17 -10.31 -25.24 1.33
CA ALA A 17 -10.70 -26.65 1.27
C ALA A 17 -9.61 -27.71 1.58
N ASN A 18 -8.89 -27.51 2.68
CA ASN A 18 -8.43 -28.53 3.63
C ASN A 18 -7.70 -27.75 4.73
N ASP A 19 -8.40 -27.54 5.83
CA ASP A 19 -7.96 -26.68 6.93
C ASP A 19 -6.68 -27.21 7.60
N PRO A 20 -5.51 -26.52 7.49
CA PRO A 20 -4.33 -26.82 8.28
C PRO A 20 -4.23 -25.89 9.50
N SER A 21 -5.33 -25.22 9.91
CA SER A 21 -5.38 -24.34 11.09
C SER A 21 -5.33 -25.07 12.43
N LEU A 22 -5.25 -26.40 12.43
CA LEU A 22 -4.81 -27.12 13.61
C LEU A 22 -3.30 -26.87 13.76
N ALA A 23 -2.92 -26.24 14.87
CA ALA A 23 -1.58 -26.33 15.45
C ALA A 23 -0.95 -27.68 15.09
N PRO A 24 0.33 -27.75 14.66
CA PRO A 24 0.90 -28.94 14.05
C PRO A 24 0.38 -30.17 14.77
N LEU A 25 -0.47 -30.97 14.10
CA LEU A 25 -1.26 -32.01 14.76
C LEU A 25 -0.30 -32.91 15.52
N ALA A 26 -0.20 -32.66 16.82
CA ALA A 26 0.68 -33.45 17.66
C ALA A 26 0.12 -34.87 17.58
N LEU A 27 0.97 -35.81 17.16
CA LEU A 27 0.59 -37.21 17.03
C LEU A 27 0.10 -37.78 18.37
N LEU A 28 0.64 -37.23 19.46
CA LEU A 28 0.36 -37.62 20.82
C LEU A 28 0.57 -36.42 21.75
N VAL A 29 -0.25 -36.31 22.80
CA VAL A 29 -0.02 -35.41 23.94
C VAL A 29 0.08 -36.26 25.20
N ALA A 30 1.22 -36.16 25.89
CA ALA A 30 1.41 -36.79 27.20
C ALA A 30 1.33 -35.72 28.30
N HIS A 31 0.84 -36.09 29.48
CA HIS A 31 0.63 -35.15 30.59
C HIS A 31 1.56 -35.42 31.76
N ASN A 32 1.95 -34.36 32.48
CA ASN A 32 2.79 -34.42 33.70
C ASN A 32 4.08 -35.22 33.50
N VAL A 33 4.79 -34.96 32.40
CA VAL A 33 6.00 -35.70 32.04
C VAL A 33 7.21 -35.08 32.73
N GLN A 34 7.96 -35.91 33.45
CA GLN A 34 9.21 -35.46 34.07
C GLN A 34 10.32 -35.41 33.00
N ILE A 35 10.94 -34.24 32.80
CA ILE A 35 12.06 -34.07 31.86
C ILE A 35 13.39 -34.36 32.54
N ASN A 36 13.58 -33.81 33.75
CA ASN A 36 14.79 -33.99 34.56
C ASN A 36 14.43 -33.92 36.07
N ARG A 37 15.42 -33.82 36.96
CA ARG A 37 15.18 -33.76 38.42
C ARG A 37 14.37 -32.53 38.87
N GLN A 38 14.42 -31.44 38.13
CA GLN A 38 13.85 -30.13 38.49
C GLN A 38 12.69 -29.69 37.59
N THR A 39 12.55 -30.26 36.38
CA THR A 39 11.57 -29.84 35.39
C THR A 39 10.55 -30.94 35.12
N ILE A 40 9.27 -30.62 35.34
CA ILE A 40 8.10 -31.41 34.93
C ILE A 40 7.31 -30.54 33.95
N VAL A 41 6.99 -31.09 32.78
CA VAL A 41 6.10 -30.42 31.82
C VAL A 41 4.67 -30.91 32.03
N SER A 42 3.74 -29.96 32.07
CA SER A 42 2.30 -30.24 32.23
C SER A 42 1.73 -30.98 31.02
N GLU A 43 2.18 -30.61 29.82
CA GLU A 43 1.87 -31.28 28.56
C GLU A 43 3.15 -31.45 27.74
N LEU A 44 3.29 -32.58 27.07
CA LEU A 44 4.36 -32.90 26.12
C LEU A 44 3.73 -33.26 24.77
N PHE A 45 3.88 -32.39 23.79
CA PHE A 45 3.39 -32.57 22.43
C PHE A 45 4.42 -33.32 21.59
N HIS A 46 4.00 -34.39 20.91
CA HIS A 46 4.85 -35.17 20.01
C HIS A 46 4.56 -34.85 18.55
N TYR A 47 5.60 -34.50 17.80
CA TYR A 47 5.49 -34.10 16.40
C TYR A 47 6.19 -35.08 15.47
N ALA A 48 5.55 -35.37 14.34
CA ALA A 48 6.10 -36.18 13.28
C ALA A 48 7.39 -35.54 12.70
N PRO A 49 8.25 -36.32 12.03
CA PRO A 49 9.39 -35.78 11.29
C PRO A 49 8.98 -34.68 10.32
N SER A 50 9.82 -33.63 10.22
CA SER A 50 9.59 -32.45 9.34
C SER A 50 8.41 -31.55 9.71
N THR A 51 7.78 -31.73 10.89
CA THR A 51 6.72 -30.83 11.37
C THR A 51 7.27 -29.43 11.66
N ARG A 52 6.53 -28.40 11.24
CA ARG A 52 6.86 -26.98 11.48
C ARG A 52 5.86 -26.39 12.46
N GLY A 53 6.34 -25.85 13.57
CA GLY A 53 5.54 -25.01 14.48
C GLY A 53 6.03 -23.58 14.40
N GLU A 54 5.12 -22.61 14.21
CA GLU A 54 5.45 -21.18 14.22
C GLU A 54 5.17 -20.54 15.58
N TYR A 55 4.08 -20.95 16.23
CA TYR A 55 3.62 -20.46 17.53
C TYR A 55 3.41 -21.66 18.49
N PRO A 56 4.49 -22.23 19.05
CA PRO A 56 4.37 -23.29 20.03
C PRO A 56 3.63 -22.81 21.29
N LYS A 57 2.82 -23.70 21.87
CA LYS A 57 2.05 -23.44 23.09
C LYS A 57 2.98 -23.27 24.29
N THR A 58 2.65 -22.36 25.19
CA THR A 58 3.33 -22.17 26.48
C THR A 58 2.37 -22.38 27.64
N ALA A 59 2.86 -22.37 28.88
CA ALA A 59 2.03 -22.55 30.06
C ALA A 59 1.99 -21.29 30.94
N PRO A 60 0.83 -20.98 31.54
CA PRO A 60 0.72 -19.93 32.53
C PRO A 60 1.34 -20.36 33.88
N ASN A 61 1.55 -19.39 34.79
CA ASN A 61 1.84 -19.63 36.21
C ASN A 61 3.11 -20.47 36.51
N ASN A 62 4.24 -20.16 35.87
CA ASN A 62 5.53 -20.85 36.04
C ASN A 62 5.51 -22.36 35.73
N ASN A 63 4.49 -22.84 35.02
CA ASN A 63 4.47 -24.20 34.50
C ASN A 63 5.28 -24.28 33.19
N ALA A 64 5.58 -25.51 32.77
CA ALA A 64 6.30 -25.78 31.53
C ALA A 64 5.50 -26.65 30.56
N ILE A 65 5.72 -26.44 29.26
CA ILE A 65 5.20 -27.25 28.15
C ILE A 65 6.37 -27.81 27.36
N GLY A 66 6.31 -29.09 27.02
CA GLY A 66 7.29 -29.75 26.17
C GLY A 66 6.79 -29.94 24.74
N HIS A 67 7.70 -29.83 23.78
CA HIS A 67 7.49 -30.09 22.36
C HIS A 67 8.61 -31.01 21.87
N LEU A 68 8.27 -32.25 21.56
CA LEU A 68 9.20 -33.28 21.11
C LEU A 68 9.07 -33.44 19.59
N PHE A 69 10.13 -33.12 18.86
CA PHE A 69 10.19 -33.23 17.41
C PHE A 69 11.04 -34.42 17.01
N ASP A 70 10.44 -35.35 16.26
CA ASP A 70 11.23 -36.37 15.58
C ASP A 70 12.01 -35.72 14.42
N MET A 71 13.28 -36.13 14.24
CA MET A 71 14.20 -35.59 13.25
C MET A 71 14.45 -36.59 12.13
N ASP A 72 14.54 -36.07 10.90
CA ASP A 72 14.89 -36.87 9.73
C ASP A 72 16.42 -37.02 9.64
N LEU A 73 16.92 -38.23 9.87
CA LEU A 73 18.36 -38.56 9.82
C LEU A 73 18.97 -38.39 8.42
N SER A 74 18.15 -38.31 7.37
CA SER A 74 18.63 -38.08 6.00
C SER A 74 18.91 -36.60 5.69
N LYS A 75 18.57 -35.68 6.60
CA LYS A 75 18.70 -34.23 6.43
C LYS A 75 19.61 -33.62 7.49
N GLU A 76 20.09 -32.42 7.21
CA GLU A 76 20.81 -31.63 8.20
C GLU A 76 19.90 -31.29 9.40
N TRP A 77 20.39 -31.55 10.62
CA TRP A 77 19.62 -31.31 11.85
C TRP A 77 19.58 -29.84 12.22
N VAL A 78 18.55 -29.17 11.73
CA VAL A 78 18.23 -27.79 12.11
C VAL A 78 17.31 -27.77 13.33
N SER A 79 17.56 -26.87 14.27
CA SER A 79 16.68 -26.69 15.43
C SER A 79 15.29 -26.20 15.00
N PRO A 80 14.19 -26.86 15.43
CA PRO A 80 12.82 -26.40 15.18
C PRO A 80 12.60 -24.95 15.62
N ALA A 81 13.34 -24.51 16.63
CA ALA A 81 13.23 -23.18 17.21
C ALA A 81 13.56 -22.04 16.24
N GLN A 82 14.30 -22.32 15.17
CA GLN A 82 14.57 -21.33 14.13
C GLN A 82 13.32 -20.94 13.32
N SER A 83 12.24 -21.74 13.37
CA SER A 83 10.96 -21.44 12.72
C SER A 83 9.96 -20.71 13.61
N PHE A 84 10.28 -20.50 14.90
CA PHE A 84 9.37 -19.84 15.83
C PHE A 84 9.29 -18.33 15.55
N ALA A 85 8.07 -17.79 15.56
CA ALA A 85 7.81 -16.36 15.40
C ALA A 85 8.43 -15.53 16.54
N TYR A 86 8.60 -16.13 17.72
CA TYR A 86 9.22 -15.50 18.88
C TYR A 86 10.72 -15.22 18.66
N SER A 87 11.13 -13.98 18.93
CA SER A 87 12.54 -13.58 18.87
C SER A 87 13.32 -14.16 20.03
N GLN A 88 14.43 -14.83 19.75
CA GLN A 88 15.25 -15.53 20.74
C GLN A 88 16.50 -14.72 21.04
N GLY A 89 16.88 -14.60 22.31
CA GLY A 89 18.09 -13.88 22.70
C GLY A 89 18.41 -14.02 24.18
N THR A 90 19.15 -13.04 24.70
CA THR A 90 19.67 -13.02 26.07
C THR A 90 18.55 -12.94 27.12
N PRO A 91 18.72 -13.54 28.32
CA PRO A 91 19.80 -14.44 28.72
C PRO A 91 19.79 -15.72 27.87
N ASP A 92 20.95 -16.09 27.36
CA ASP A 92 21.17 -17.28 26.55
C ASP A 92 22.44 -18.01 26.99
N GLY A 93 22.53 -19.29 26.63
CA GLY A 93 23.72 -20.08 26.87
C GLY A 93 23.54 -21.53 26.50
N ALA A 94 24.62 -22.30 26.67
CA ALA A 94 24.62 -23.72 26.36
C ALA A 94 25.34 -24.52 27.45
N ARG A 95 24.92 -25.76 27.65
CA ARG A 95 25.62 -26.77 28.46
C ARG A 95 25.61 -28.10 27.72
N SER A 96 26.67 -28.87 27.87
CA SER A 96 26.80 -30.21 27.28
C SER A 96 26.67 -31.30 28.33
N PHE A 97 26.45 -32.53 27.89
CA PHE A 97 26.34 -33.72 28.76
C PHE A 97 25.18 -33.66 29.77
N VAL A 98 24.03 -33.16 29.32
CA VAL A 98 22.79 -33.17 30.09
C VAL A 98 21.94 -34.36 29.68
N PHE A 99 21.27 -35.01 30.64
CA PHE A 99 20.39 -36.14 30.40
C PHE A 99 18.93 -35.73 30.61
N THR A 100 18.03 -36.33 29.83
CA THR A 100 16.59 -36.14 29.95
C THR A 100 15.90 -37.49 29.91
N LYS A 101 14.79 -37.62 30.63
CA LYS A 101 14.00 -38.87 30.64
C LYS A 101 13.23 -39.14 29.34
N VAL A 102 13.23 -38.18 28.42
CA VAL A 102 12.42 -38.22 27.18
C VAL A 102 13.28 -38.48 25.95
N LEU A 103 14.54 -38.02 25.95
CA LEU A 103 15.53 -38.33 24.93
C LEU A 103 16.27 -39.61 25.34
N VAL A 104 15.74 -40.73 24.85
CA VAL A 104 16.24 -42.08 25.13
C VAL A 104 16.56 -42.82 23.83
N ASN A 105 17.48 -43.79 23.90
CA ASN A 105 17.79 -44.67 22.79
C ASN A 105 16.72 -45.77 22.60
N SER A 106 16.92 -46.66 21.62
CA SER A 106 16.02 -47.78 21.33
C SER A 106 15.78 -48.72 22.52
N ASP A 107 16.73 -48.80 23.45
CA ASP A 107 16.67 -49.65 24.63
C ASP A 107 16.04 -48.94 25.84
N GLY A 108 15.61 -47.68 25.66
CA GLY A 108 15.02 -46.85 26.72
C GLY A 108 16.03 -46.18 27.65
N ASN A 109 17.33 -46.24 27.33
CA ASN A 109 18.39 -45.59 28.12
C ASN A 109 18.55 -44.12 27.73
N GLU A 110 18.75 -43.24 28.72
CA GLU A 110 18.95 -41.80 28.50
C GLU A 110 20.21 -41.53 27.66
N VAL A 111 20.11 -40.64 26.68
CA VAL A 111 21.26 -40.23 25.84
C VAL A 111 21.84 -38.89 26.30
N PRO A 112 23.16 -38.68 26.21
CA PRO A 112 23.77 -37.40 26.53
C PRO A 112 23.39 -36.33 25.50
N CYS A 113 22.98 -35.16 25.99
CA CYS A 113 22.47 -34.05 25.19
C CYS A 113 23.22 -32.74 25.45
N ASN A 114 23.21 -31.87 24.44
CA ASN A 114 23.43 -30.44 24.59
C ASN A 114 22.09 -29.76 24.91
N ILE A 115 22.09 -28.90 25.91
CA ILE A 115 20.99 -27.97 26.17
C ILE A 115 21.43 -26.57 25.74
N CYS A 116 20.62 -25.93 24.91
CA CYS A 116 20.69 -24.49 24.68
C CYS A 116 19.48 -23.85 25.37
N TYR A 117 19.69 -22.77 26.11
CA TYR A 117 18.61 -21.99 26.69
C TYR A 117 18.68 -20.57 26.16
N SER A 118 17.51 -19.96 26.02
CA SER A 118 17.39 -18.55 25.64
C SER A 118 16.02 -18.03 26.02
N THR A 119 15.88 -16.70 26.01
CA THR A 119 14.66 -16.02 26.46
C THR A 119 14.02 -15.27 25.30
N CYS A 120 12.69 -15.20 25.31
CA CYS A 120 11.96 -14.45 24.31
C CYS A 120 12.30 -12.97 24.49
N GLN A 121 12.74 -12.31 23.43
CA GLN A 121 13.08 -10.89 23.47
C GLN A 121 11.82 -10.00 23.46
N GLY A 122 10.64 -10.61 23.32
CA GLY A 122 9.36 -9.93 23.26
C GLY A 122 9.13 -9.21 21.93
N VAL A 123 8.58 -8.00 22.00
CA VAL A 123 8.19 -7.18 20.84
C VAL A 123 8.71 -5.76 20.97
N LYS A 124 8.74 -5.05 19.86
CA LYS A 124 8.86 -3.59 19.83
C LYS A 124 7.46 -3.00 19.76
N ILE A 125 7.17 -2.02 20.59
CA ILE A 125 5.87 -1.33 20.63
C ILE A 125 6.07 0.18 20.55
N CYS A 126 5.11 0.88 19.95
CA CYS A 126 5.11 2.34 20.00
C CYS A 126 5.03 2.83 21.46
N PRO A 127 5.84 3.83 21.88
CA PRO A 127 5.73 4.42 23.21
C PRO A 127 4.36 5.07 23.50
N SER A 128 3.64 5.46 22.44
CA SER A 128 2.30 6.05 22.51
C SER A 128 1.19 5.00 22.58
N ALA A 129 1.53 3.72 22.78
CA ALA A 129 0.55 2.66 22.85
C ALA A 129 -0.26 2.65 24.16
N LEU A 130 -1.48 2.15 24.05
CA LEU A 130 -2.39 2.00 25.20
C LEU A 130 -1.82 1.05 26.26
N PRO A 131 -2.06 1.33 27.56
CA PRO A 131 -1.74 0.40 28.64
C PRO A 131 -2.33 -0.99 28.43
N GLU A 132 -3.51 -1.10 27.83
CA GLU A 132 -4.17 -2.37 27.53
C GLU A 132 -3.32 -3.26 26.62
N ILE A 133 -2.65 -2.68 25.62
CA ILE A 133 -1.76 -3.42 24.69
C ILE A 133 -0.49 -3.87 25.42
N LEU A 134 0.03 -3.04 26.31
CA LEU A 134 1.21 -3.35 27.13
C LEU A 134 0.96 -4.51 28.12
N LEU A 135 -0.30 -4.74 28.50
CA LEU A 135 -0.71 -5.77 29.44
C LEU A 135 -1.21 -7.06 28.77
N GLN A 136 -1.24 -7.13 27.43
CA GLN A 136 -1.66 -8.35 26.74
C GLN A 136 -0.70 -9.51 27.02
N THR A 137 -1.26 -10.65 27.41
CA THR A 137 -0.53 -11.90 27.57
C THR A 137 -1.13 -13.00 26.71
N HIS A 138 -0.32 -14.01 26.36
CA HIS A 138 -0.82 -15.18 25.65
C HIS A 138 -0.02 -16.45 25.97
N THR A 139 -0.72 -17.59 25.91
CA THR A 139 -0.15 -18.94 26.08
C THR A 139 -0.23 -19.77 24.80
N SER A 140 -0.95 -19.27 23.80
CA SER A 140 -1.00 -19.80 22.45
C SER A 140 -1.19 -18.65 21.47
N GLY A 141 -0.81 -18.85 20.22
CA GLY A 141 -1.07 -17.89 19.17
C GLY A 141 -1.16 -18.58 17.82
N SER A 142 -1.73 -17.88 16.86
CA SER A 142 -1.81 -18.30 15.48
C SER A 142 -1.76 -17.10 14.55
N CYS A 143 -1.34 -17.35 13.31
CA CYS A 143 -1.40 -16.33 12.27
C CYS A 143 -2.85 -15.84 12.03
N PHE A 144 -3.86 -16.70 12.28
CA PHE A 144 -5.27 -16.34 12.14
C PHE A 144 -5.76 -15.40 13.25
N GLU A 145 -5.49 -15.71 14.52
CA GLU A 145 -5.89 -14.85 15.65
C GLU A 145 -5.28 -13.46 15.54
N TRP A 146 -4.02 -13.40 15.11
CA TRP A 146 -3.36 -12.13 14.88
C TRP A 146 -3.98 -11.32 13.73
N LYS A 147 -4.39 -11.97 12.63
CA LYS A 147 -5.15 -11.32 11.55
C LYS A 147 -6.52 -10.81 12.01
N LEU A 148 -7.22 -11.61 12.81
CA LEU A 148 -8.54 -11.24 13.35
C LEU A 148 -8.45 -9.99 14.24
N TYR A 149 -7.39 -9.88 15.05
CA TYR A 149 -7.10 -8.70 15.86
C TYR A 149 -6.94 -7.43 15.01
N LEU A 150 -6.11 -7.49 13.95
CA LEU A 150 -5.91 -6.36 13.02
C LEU A 150 -7.21 -5.97 12.29
N GLU A 151 -8.05 -6.96 11.98
CA GLU A 151 -9.32 -6.75 11.27
C GLU A 151 -10.41 -6.14 12.14
N GLN A 152 -10.40 -6.39 13.46
CA GLN A 152 -11.28 -5.73 14.44
C GLN A 152 -10.89 -4.27 14.64
N GLU A 153 -9.59 -3.95 14.81
CA GLU A 153 -9.13 -2.55 14.87
C GLU A 153 -9.55 -1.75 13.63
N ARG A 154 -9.57 -2.40 12.46
CA ARG A 154 -9.98 -1.80 11.18
C ARG A 154 -11.47 -1.43 11.13
N GLN A 155 -12.35 -2.17 11.80
CA GLN A 155 -13.80 -1.92 11.77
C GLN A 155 -14.21 -0.76 12.69
N GLU A 156 -13.40 -0.45 13.70
CA GLU A 156 -13.67 0.62 14.67
C GLU A 156 -13.16 1.99 14.21
N GLN A 157 -12.34 2.06 13.15
CA GLN A 157 -11.85 3.32 12.61
C GLN A 157 -12.91 4.02 11.76
N VAL A 158 -13.42 5.16 12.27
CA VAL A 158 -14.30 6.04 11.52
C VAL A 158 -13.50 6.78 10.45
N LEU A 159 -13.78 6.52 9.17
CA LEU A 159 -13.24 7.30 8.06
C LEU A 159 -13.73 8.76 8.21
N SER A 160 -12.79 9.72 8.25
CA SER A 160 -13.05 11.15 8.49
C SER A 160 -12.34 12.03 7.42
N LEU A 161 -13.00 12.93 6.68
CA LEU A 161 -12.35 13.77 5.66
C LEU A 161 -11.44 14.79 6.34
N ASP A 162 -11.84 15.23 7.53
CA ASP A 162 -10.98 16.01 8.41
C ASP A 162 -9.76 15.20 8.84
N ARG A 163 -9.88 13.89 9.08
CA ARG A 163 -8.74 12.99 9.31
C ARG A 163 -7.83 12.95 8.10
N ASP A 164 -8.36 12.64 6.92
CA ASP A 164 -7.56 12.55 5.68
C ASP A 164 -6.81 13.87 5.42
N LEU A 165 -7.47 15.01 5.64
CA LEU A 165 -6.86 16.33 5.47
C LEU A 165 -5.80 16.62 6.55
N ILE A 166 -6.04 16.28 7.81
CA ILE A 166 -5.09 16.45 8.91
C ILE A 166 -3.88 15.54 8.72
N GLU A 167 -4.07 14.25 8.45
CA GLU A 167 -2.99 13.28 8.19
C GLU A 167 -2.16 13.69 6.97
N LYS A 168 -2.81 14.10 5.87
CA LYS A 168 -2.13 14.66 4.68
C LYS A 168 -1.29 15.90 5.04
N THR A 169 -1.81 16.76 5.90
CA THR A 169 -1.10 17.96 6.37
C THR A 169 0.09 17.61 7.25
N LEU A 170 -0.08 16.65 8.17
CA LEU A 170 0.95 16.14 9.06
C LEU A 170 2.08 15.45 8.29
N ASN A 171 1.73 14.57 7.34
CA ASN A 171 2.69 13.87 6.51
C ASN A 171 3.50 14.85 5.64
N TYR A 172 2.85 15.88 5.10
CA TYR A 172 3.53 16.93 4.37
C TYR A 172 4.49 17.73 5.27
N TRP A 173 4.04 18.15 6.46
CA TRP A 173 4.89 18.85 7.43
C TRP A 173 6.09 18.01 7.88
N ALA A 174 5.86 16.74 8.22
CA ALA A 174 6.91 15.80 8.60
C ALA A 174 7.96 15.65 7.50
N CYS A 175 7.53 15.56 6.23
CA CYS A 175 8.44 15.49 5.10
C CYS A 175 9.30 16.76 4.97
N LEU A 176 8.70 17.95 5.12
CA LEU A 176 9.46 19.21 5.11
C LEU A 176 10.46 19.30 6.26
N ARG A 177 10.07 18.86 7.45
CA ARG A 177 10.92 18.85 8.63
C ARG A 177 12.09 17.87 8.50
N ASP A 178 11.82 16.65 8.05
CA ASP A 178 12.80 15.56 8.05
C ASP A 178 13.80 15.66 6.88
N TYR A 179 13.36 16.18 5.73
CA TYR A 179 14.19 16.30 4.52
C TYR A 179 14.69 17.73 4.25
N GLY A 180 14.05 18.76 4.83
CA GLY A 180 14.42 20.16 4.64
C GLY A 180 14.33 20.60 3.18
N CYS A 181 15.27 21.46 2.77
CA CYS A 181 15.32 22.03 1.43
C CYS A 181 15.66 21.00 0.33
N GLY A 182 16.44 19.97 0.66
CA GLY A 182 16.91 18.97 -0.30
C GLY A 182 17.93 19.46 -1.35
N HIS A 183 18.22 20.77 -1.43
CA HIS A 183 19.28 21.31 -2.29
C HIS A 183 20.68 20.98 -1.74
N ASP A 184 21.73 21.12 -2.55
CA ASP A 184 23.11 20.91 -2.09
C ASP A 184 23.52 21.99 -1.07
N LEU A 185 24.36 21.62 -0.11
CA LEU A 185 24.89 22.58 0.86
C LEU A 185 25.78 23.62 0.15
N GLN A 186 25.30 24.86 0.08
CA GLN A 186 26.02 25.99 -0.53
C GLN A 186 26.20 27.14 0.47
N GLU A 187 25.18 27.39 1.29
CA GLU A 187 25.18 28.43 2.32
C GLU A 187 25.19 27.81 3.73
N GLU A 188 25.94 28.44 4.65
CA GLU A 188 25.86 28.09 6.07
C GLU A 188 24.58 28.65 6.69
N THR A 189 23.89 27.80 7.46
CA THR A 189 22.73 28.19 8.26
C THR A 189 23.18 28.42 9.69
N VAL A 190 22.88 29.59 10.25
CA VAL A 190 23.19 29.94 11.64
C VAL A 190 22.00 29.58 12.50
N TYR A 191 22.14 28.55 13.32
CA TYR A 191 21.15 28.19 14.33
C TYR A 191 21.49 28.82 15.67
N ASN A 192 20.46 29.25 16.40
CA ASN A 192 20.61 29.48 17.83
C ASN A 192 20.73 28.15 18.61
N ALA A 193 21.03 28.20 19.91
CA ALA A 193 21.28 26.98 20.69
C ALA A 193 20.08 26.01 20.72
N GLU A 194 18.86 26.55 20.86
CA GLU A 194 17.62 25.76 20.90
C GLU A 194 17.29 25.18 19.52
N GLU A 195 17.43 25.97 18.45
CA GLU A 195 17.24 25.52 17.06
C GLU A 195 18.24 24.44 16.67
N LEU A 196 19.49 24.56 17.13
CA LEU A 196 20.53 23.57 16.87
C LEU A 196 20.23 22.27 17.61
N GLU A 197 19.78 22.33 18.86
CA GLU A 197 19.32 21.16 19.61
C GLU A 197 18.12 20.50 18.94
N HIS A 198 17.16 21.28 18.47
CA HIS A 198 15.99 20.83 17.75
C HIS A 198 16.36 20.12 16.43
N TYR A 199 17.20 20.77 15.62
CA TYR A 199 17.74 20.22 14.37
C TYR A 199 18.49 18.91 14.63
N ASN A 200 19.37 18.89 15.64
CA ASN A 200 20.14 17.70 15.99
C ASN A 200 19.24 16.55 16.45
N THR A 201 18.18 16.83 17.22
CA THR A 201 17.22 15.83 17.70
C THR A 201 16.45 15.20 16.53
N ILE A 202 15.91 16.02 15.63
CA ILE A 202 15.18 15.55 14.44
C ILE A 202 16.10 14.73 13.54
N HIS A 203 17.31 15.23 13.24
CA HIS A 203 18.23 14.56 12.32
C HIS A 203 19.03 13.41 12.95
N ALA A 204 18.95 13.20 14.27
CA ALA A 204 19.48 12.01 14.93
C ALA A 204 18.62 10.77 14.68
N SER A 205 17.28 10.91 14.63
CA SER A 205 16.36 9.79 14.39
C SER A 205 16.61 9.09 13.02
N PRO A 206 16.75 9.80 11.88
CA PRO A 206 17.07 9.20 10.58
C PRO A 206 18.44 8.51 10.50
N LYS A 207 19.41 8.82 11.39
CA LYS A 207 20.75 8.19 11.33
C LYS A 207 20.70 6.71 11.69
N LYS A 208 19.79 6.28 12.57
CA LYS A 208 19.58 4.85 12.89
C LYS A 208 18.95 4.08 11.71
N LYS A 209 18.13 4.74 10.89
CA LYS A 209 17.49 4.16 9.68
C LYS A 209 18.47 3.87 8.53
N LYS A 210 19.61 4.56 8.47
CA LYS A 210 20.44 4.64 7.24
C LYS A 210 21.49 3.53 7.06
N LEU A 211 21.50 2.49 7.90
CA LEU A 211 22.42 1.32 7.77
C LEU A 211 23.89 1.71 7.49
N GLY A 212 24.37 2.84 8.03
CA GLY A 212 25.73 3.33 7.84
C GLY A 212 25.99 4.16 6.57
N HIS A 213 24.96 4.51 5.77
CA HIS A 213 25.12 5.47 4.68
C HIS A 213 25.14 6.90 5.22
N GLU A 214 26.28 7.58 5.03
CA GLU A 214 26.39 9.01 5.30
C GLU A 214 25.42 9.78 4.39
N PRO A 215 24.52 10.61 4.97
CA PRO A 215 23.63 11.43 4.17
C PRO A 215 24.42 12.39 3.31
N LYS A 216 23.98 12.58 2.05
CA LYS A 216 24.47 13.68 1.23
C LYS A 216 24.26 14.99 2.00
N ALA A 217 25.30 15.81 2.09
CA ALA A 217 25.19 17.12 2.73
C ALA A 217 24.23 18.00 1.91
N THR A 218 23.04 18.23 2.46
CA THR A 218 22.02 19.10 1.89
C THR A 218 21.98 20.43 2.62
N CYS A 219 21.39 21.44 1.96
CA CYS A 219 21.06 22.73 2.52
C CYS A 219 20.32 22.56 3.85
N LYS A 220 20.80 23.27 4.86
CA LYS A 220 20.27 23.27 6.23
C LYS A 220 19.27 24.39 6.49
N GLY A 221 18.94 25.18 5.45
CA GLY A 221 18.09 26.35 5.63
C GLY A 221 16.73 26.03 6.21
N CYS A 222 16.28 26.86 7.15
CA CYS A 222 14.97 26.74 7.78
C CYS A 222 13.85 26.90 6.74
N ILE A 223 12.86 26.01 6.77
CA ILE A 223 11.66 26.17 5.96
C ILE A 223 10.71 27.11 6.70
N SER A 224 10.46 28.27 6.11
CA SER A 224 9.64 29.32 6.71
C SER A 224 8.44 29.63 5.83
N LEU A 225 7.34 30.00 6.48
CA LEU A 225 6.20 30.56 5.80
C LEU A 225 6.49 32.02 5.46
N ARG A 226 6.35 32.37 4.18
CA ARG A 226 6.41 33.74 3.69
C ARG A 226 5.12 34.09 2.97
N CYS A 227 4.85 35.38 2.85
CA CYS A 227 3.73 35.90 2.07
C CYS A 227 4.26 36.65 0.85
N THR A 228 3.59 36.49 -0.29
CA THR A 228 3.83 37.35 -1.45
C THR A 228 3.39 38.80 -1.14
N PRO A 229 3.77 39.80 -1.96
CA PRO A 229 3.22 41.16 -1.85
C PRO A 229 1.68 41.22 -1.97
N THR A 230 1.07 40.17 -2.52
CA THR A 230 -0.38 39.99 -2.63
C THR A 230 -0.96 39.18 -1.45
N SER A 231 -0.23 39.06 -0.34
CA SER A 231 -0.62 38.33 0.88
C SER A 231 -0.92 36.85 0.69
N ARG A 232 -0.37 36.21 -0.36
CA ARG A 232 -0.53 34.75 -0.56
C ARG A 232 0.55 33.98 0.19
N PRO A 233 0.19 33.00 1.04
CA PRO A 233 1.16 32.22 1.79
C PRO A 233 1.90 31.21 0.89
N PHE A 234 3.19 31.05 1.12
CA PHE A 234 4.02 30.01 0.53
C PHE A 234 5.11 29.56 1.51
N LEU A 235 5.56 28.31 1.40
CA LEU A 235 6.70 27.82 2.18
C LEU A 235 7.96 27.90 1.33
N CYS A 236 9.06 28.39 1.88
CA CYS A 236 10.35 28.34 1.22
C CYS A 236 11.48 28.15 2.22
N CYS A 237 12.60 27.63 1.71
CA CYS A 237 13.88 27.69 2.39
C CYS A 237 14.25 29.16 2.66
N GLU A 238 14.89 29.45 3.78
CA GLU A 238 15.35 30.79 4.11
C GLU A 238 16.32 31.36 3.05
N HIS A 239 17.14 30.48 2.45
CA HIS A 239 18.10 30.79 1.38
C HIS A 239 17.45 30.92 0.00
N PHE A 240 16.15 30.68 -0.12
CA PHE A 240 15.43 30.91 -1.38
C PHE A 240 15.36 32.40 -1.68
N ASP A 241 15.94 32.78 -2.82
CA ASP A 241 15.83 34.11 -3.39
C ASP A 241 15.37 33.99 -4.86
N PRO A 242 14.24 34.61 -5.24
CA PRO A 242 13.70 34.50 -6.60
C PRO A 242 14.60 35.14 -7.68
N LYS A 243 15.57 35.98 -7.31
CA LYS A 243 16.52 36.61 -8.22
C LYS A 243 17.89 35.94 -8.18
N ILE A 244 18.31 35.47 -7.00
CA ILE A 244 19.70 35.03 -6.76
C ILE A 244 19.80 33.50 -6.63
N SER A 245 18.83 32.84 -6.00
CA SER A 245 18.91 31.40 -5.70
C SER A 245 17.55 30.70 -5.80
N GLN A 246 17.09 30.47 -7.04
CA GLN A 246 15.81 29.82 -7.37
C GLN A 246 15.81 28.30 -7.17
N LYS A 247 16.97 27.69 -6.85
CA LYS A 247 17.12 26.23 -6.75
C LYS A 247 16.75 25.67 -5.39
N HIS A 248 16.67 26.52 -4.37
CA HIS A 248 16.20 26.14 -3.05
C HIS A 248 14.70 25.85 -3.04
N PHE A 249 14.26 25.06 -2.07
CA PHE A 249 12.86 24.68 -1.91
C PHE A 249 11.95 25.90 -1.81
N CYS A 250 10.88 25.90 -2.61
CA CYS A 250 9.82 26.87 -2.56
C CYS A 250 8.51 26.24 -3.06
N ASN A 251 7.46 26.28 -2.26
CA ASN A 251 6.17 25.71 -2.56
C ASN A 251 5.03 26.72 -2.36
N PHE A 252 4.44 27.13 -3.48
CA PHE A 252 3.27 28.01 -3.54
C PHE A 252 1.93 27.27 -3.43
N ALA A 253 1.92 25.92 -3.44
CA ALA A 253 0.69 25.12 -3.44
C ALA A 253 -0.15 25.27 -2.16
N ILE A 254 0.42 25.82 -1.09
CA ILE A 254 -0.30 26.10 0.17
C ILE A 254 -1.35 27.19 -0.03
N ALA A 255 -1.09 28.15 -0.94
CA ALA A 255 -2.07 29.15 -1.34
C ALA A 255 -3.28 28.55 -2.06
N ASN A 256 -3.18 27.30 -2.53
CA ASN A 256 -4.29 26.58 -3.17
C ASN A 256 -5.10 25.74 -2.17
N GLU A 257 -4.89 25.94 -0.85
CA GLU A 257 -5.59 25.30 0.26
C GLU A 257 -5.70 23.77 0.18
N VAL A 258 -4.71 23.10 -0.41
CA VAL A 258 -4.67 21.62 -0.55
C VAL A 258 -4.41 20.92 0.79
N TYR A 259 -4.03 21.69 1.82
CA TYR A 259 -3.74 21.27 3.18
C TYR A 259 -4.63 22.01 4.17
N HIS A 260 -4.67 21.56 5.41
CA HIS A 260 -5.30 22.29 6.49
C HIS A 260 -4.47 23.53 6.84
N THR A 261 -4.69 24.64 6.12
CA THR A 261 -3.85 25.84 6.17
C THR A 261 -3.66 26.35 7.59
N GLU A 262 -4.73 26.50 8.40
CA GLU A 262 -4.59 26.99 9.78
C GLU A 262 -3.72 26.09 10.68
N TYR A 263 -3.74 24.78 10.42
CA TYR A 263 -2.98 23.82 11.22
C TYR A 263 -1.53 23.77 10.75
N LEU A 264 -1.31 23.74 9.43
CA LEU A 264 0.03 23.87 8.84
C LEU A 264 0.71 25.18 9.28
N LEU A 265 -0.04 26.29 9.29
CA LEU A 265 0.46 27.59 9.78
C LEU A 265 0.81 27.53 11.27
N ALA A 266 -0.01 26.84 12.08
CA ALA A 266 0.28 26.66 13.50
C ALA A 266 1.55 25.82 13.70
N LEU A 267 1.73 24.75 12.92
CA LEU A 267 2.94 23.92 12.92
C LEU A 267 4.19 24.71 12.51
N CYS A 268 4.12 25.48 11.42
CA CYS A 268 5.25 26.30 10.94
C CYS A 268 5.66 27.41 11.91
N ASN A 269 4.70 27.98 12.65
CA ASN A 269 4.95 29.06 13.62
C ASN A 269 5.14 28.56 15.06
N ALA A 270 5.10 27.24 15.30
CA ALA A 270 5.10 26.65 16.63
C ALA A 270 4.02 27.24 17.58
N ASP A 271 2.82 27.55 17.04
CA ASP A 271 1.68 28.07 17.82
C ASP A 271 1.01 26.95 18.61
N SER A 272 1.53 26.70 19.82
CA SER A 272 1.12 25.60 20.70
C SER A 272 -0.39 25.57 21.00
N ASN A 273 -1.03 26.73 21.13
CA ASN A 273 -2.47 26.83 21.40
C ASN A 273 -3.30 26.34 20.21
N LYS A 274 -2.96 26.76 18.99
CA LYS A 274 -3.68 26.32 17.79
C LYS A 274 -3.38 24.88 17.43
N ILE A 275 -2.13 24.43 17.61
CA ILE A 275 -1.76 23.03 17.47
C ILE A 275 -2.64 22.17 18.38
N HIS A 276 -2.65 22.47 19.69
CA HIS A 276 -3.43 21.72 20.66
C HIS A 276 -4.95 21.73 20.35
N LYS A 277 -5.49 22.86 19.88
CA LYS A 277 -6.90 22.96 19.46
C LYS A 277 -7.24 21.93 18.37
N TRP A 278 -6.44 21.86 17.31
CA TRP A 278 -6.70 20.98 16.18
C TRP A 278 -6.47 19.51 16.53
N GLU A 279 -5.46 19.22 17.33
CA GLU A 279 -5.14 17.86 17.74
C GLU A 279 -6.11 17.30 18.76
N LYS A 280 -6.62 18.13 19.66
CA LYS A 280 -7.71 17.74 20.57
C LYS A 280 -9.01 17.48 19.80
N LEU A 281 -9.27 18.24 18.74
CA LEU A 281 -10.40 17.97 17.85
C LEU A 281 -10.23 16.63 17.13
N ALA A 282 -9.04 16.34 16.60
CA ALA A 282 -8.72 15.05 16.01
C ALA A 282 -8.87 13.89 17.00
N PHE A 283 -8.34 14.05 18.22
CA PHE A 283 -8.49 13.08 19.32
C PHE A 283 -9.94 12.79 19.66
N ASN A 284 -10.76 13.83 19.84
CA ASN A 284 -12.19 13.67 20.14
C ASN A 284 -12.96 12.95 19.02
N ASN A 285 -12.44 12.98 17.80
CA ASN A 285 -13.00 12.28 16.65
C ASN A 285 -12.34 10.91 16.40
N GLY A 286 -11.44 10.45 17.28
CA GLY A 286 -10.86 9.11 17.26
C GLY A 286 -9.66 8.92 16.34
N TYR A 287 -8.93 9.99 15.98
CA TYR A 287 -7.75 9.88 15.12
C TYR A 287 -6.55 10.75 15.55
N GLU A 288 -5.39 10.42 14.99
CA GLU A 288 -4.06 10.97 15.33
C GLU A 288 -3.95 12.49 15.15
N PRO A 289 -3.03 13.20 15.87
CA PRO A 289 -1.76 12.73 16.46
C PRO A 289 -1.74 12.47 17.98
N LEU A 290 -2.84 12.71 18.70
CA LEU A 290 -2.95 12.40 20.15
C LEU A 290 -3.63 11.06 20.44
N ALA A 291 -4.15 10.39 19.41
CA ALA A 291 -4.76 9.08 19.55
C ALA A 291 -3.70 8.04 19.95
N PRO A 292 -4.08 7.04 20.76
CA PRO A 292 -3.16 5.96 21.10
C PRO A 292 -2.74 5.15 19.87
N CYS A 293 -1.49 4.72 19.86
CA CYS A 293 -0.92 3.95 18.77
C CYS A 293 -1.03 2.44 19.03
N THR A 294 -1.47 1.66 18.04
CA THR A 294 -1.55 0.19 18.17
C THR A 294 -0.37 -0.54 17.52
N THR A 295 0.62 0.20 17.03
CA THR A 295 1.77 -0.38 16.29
C THR A 295 2.61 -1.29 17.18
N VAL A 296 2.62 -2.58 16.84
CA VAL A 296 3.48 -3.62 17.43
C VAL A 296 4.32 -4.25 16.31
N GLN A 297 5.59 -4.53 16.61
CA GLN A 297 6.53 -5.13 15.68
C GLN A 297 7.34 -6.23 16.36
N ASN A 298 7.76 -7.25 15.61
CA ASN A 298 8.63 -8.30 16.14
C ASN A 298 9.98 -7.70 16.60
N PHE A 299 10.52 -8.11 17.76
CA PHE A 299 11.79 -7.56 18.28
C PHE A 299 12.94 -7.62 17.26
N SER A 300 12.99 -8.69 16.46
CA SER A 300 13.98 -8.90 15.40
C SER A 300 13.85 -7.96 14.19
N THR A 301 12.79 -7.17 14.09
CA THR A 301 12.62 -6.24 12.96
C THR A 301 13.74 -5.20 12.92
N LYS A 302 14.15 -4.82 11.70
CA LYS A 302 15.07 -3.71 11.47
C LYS A 302 14.37 -2.35 11.54
N GLN A 303 13.03 -2.33 11.58
CA GLN A 303 12.29 -1.10 11.82
C GLN A 303 12.59 -0.59 13.24
N VAL A 304 13.06 0.65 13.31
CA VAL A 304 13.43 1.30 14.58
C VAL A 304 12.31 2.19 15.07
N ASP A 305 11.64 2.91 14.16
CA ASP A 305 10.63 3.90 14.51
C ASP A 305 9.21 3.42 14.14
N CYS A 306 8.23 3.92 14.88
CA CYS A 306 6.82 3.79 14.51
C CYS A 306 6.56 4.39 13.13
N SER A 307 5.60 3.85 12.38
CA SER A 307 5.17 4.40 11.08
C SER A 307 4.36 5.69 11.20
N HIS A 308 3.86 5.97 12.40
CA HIS A 308 3.03 7.13 12.74
C HIS A 308 3.86 8.24 13.42
N GLN A 309 3.43 9.49 13.25
CA GLN A 309 4.03 10.65 13.91
C GLN A 309 3.43 10.81 15.31
N HIS A 310 4.28 10.95 16.33
CA HIS A 310 3.84 11.13 17.70
C HIS A 310 4.51 12.34 18.35
N TRP A 311 3.79 13.00 19.25
CA TRP A 311 4.38 14.00 20.14
C TRP A 311 5.18 13.31 21.22
N ASN A 312 6.45 13.68 21.34
CA ASN A 312 7.27 13.26 22.45
C ASN A 312 6.98 14.12 23.71
N PRO A 313 7.43 13.70 24.90
CA PRO A 313 7.25 14.47 26.14
C PRO A 313 7.89 15.86 26.13
N SER A 314 8.87 16.09 25.25
CA SER A 314 9.54 17.38 25.05
C SER A 314 8.76 18.33 24.15
N GLY A 315 7.57 17.95 23.67
CA GLY A 315 6.76 18.78 22.79
C GLY A 315 7.29 18.84 21.36
N PHE A 316 7.91 17.75 20.88
CA PHE A 316 8.31 17.60 19.48
C PHE A 316 7.56 16.46 18.82
N MET A 317 6.99 16.72 17.66
CA MET A 317 6.43 15.68 16.80
C MET A 317 7.57 14.96 16.09
N LEU A 318 7.67 13.64 16.24
CA LEU A 318 8.72 12.81 15.67
C LEU A 318 8.18 11.42 15.32
N MET A 319 8.87 10.71 14.43
CA MET A 319 8.74 9.26 14.33
C MET A 319 9.42 8.67 15.56
N THR A 320 8.64 8.28 16.56
CA THR A 320 9.20 7.80 17.83
C THR A 320 9.84 6.43 17.67
N GLU A 321 11.02 6.28 18.26
CA GLU A 321 11.71 4.99 18.36
C GLU A 321 10.83 4.03 19.17
N MET A 322 10.59 2.85 18.60
CA MET A 322 9.79 1.83 19.27
C MET A 322 10.56 1.29 20.48
N VAL A 323 9.85 1.16 21.59
CA VAL A 323 10.41 0.63 22.84
C VAL A 323 10.29 -0.89 22.89
N SER A 324 11.28 -1.55 23.47
CA SER A 324 11.24 -2.99 23.69
C SER A 324 10.32 -3.32 24.86
N LEU A 325 9.34 -4.18 24.62
CA LEU A 325 8.55 -4.84 25.66
C LEU A 325 9.16 -6.23 25.91
N PRO A 326 9.99 -6.40 26.98
CA PRO A 326 10.70 -7.64 27.22
C PRO A 326 9.75 -8.77 27.62
N CYS A 327 10.12 -10.00 27.29
CA CYS A 327 9.41 -11.19 27.71
C CYS A 327 10.25 -12.00 28.70
N LYS A 328 9.59 -12.69 29.64
CA LYS A 328 10.26 -13.63 30.56
C LYS A 328 10.16 -15.07 30.10
N SER A 329 9.29 -15.35 29.13
CA SER A 329 9.13 -16.69 28.57
C SER A 329 10.46 -17.22 28.05
N SER A 330 10.86 -18.37 28.56
CA SER A 330 12.15 -18.99 28.28
C SER A 330 11.95 -20.32 27.58
N PHE A 331 12.93 -20.69 26.76
CA PHE A 331 12.92 -21.94 26.02
C PHE A 331 14.24 -22.67 26.20
N HIS A 332 14.11 -23.96 26.53
CA HIS A 332 15.20 -24.91 26.68
C HIS A 332 15.14 -25.93 25.55
N ILE A 333 16.19 -25.96 24.72
CA ILE A 333 16.29 -26.84 23.56
C ILE A 333 17.32 -27.91 23.90
N TYR A 334 16.85 -29.15 24.02
CA TYR A 334 17.68 -30.32 24.23
C TYR A 334 17.88 -31.04 22.90
N LYS A 335 19.15 -31.21 22.52
CA LYS A 335 19.58 -31.93 21.32
C LYS A 335 20.62 -32.97 21.71
N SER A 336 20.45 -34.23 21.32
CA SER A 336 21.45 -35.27 21.55
C SER A 336 22.82 -34.87 21.00
N LEU A 337 23.90 -35.33 21.64
CA LEU A 337 25.25 -35.13 21.13
C LEU A 337 25.40 -35.76 19.74
N PRO A 338 26.28 -35.22 18.86
CA PRO A 338 26.43 -35.69 17.48
C PRO A 338 26.57 -37.22 17.35
N ASP A 339 27.34 -37.85 18.24
CA ASP A 339 27.59 -39.30 18.24
C ASP A 339 26.36 -40.15 18.60
N TYR A 340 25.33 -39.53 19.19
CA TYR A 340 24.11 -40.18 19.69
C TYR A 340 22.85 -39.80 18.89
N CYS A 341 22.97 -38.88 17.92
CA CYS A 341 21.84 -38.45 17.08
C CYS A 341 21.17 -39.62 16.35
N CYS A 342 21.95 -40.61 15.89
CA CYS A 342 21.40 -41.80 15.22
C CYS A 342 20.63 -42.72 16.18
N GLN A 343 20.94 -42.68 17.48
CA GLN A 343 20.30 -43.52 18.49
C GLN A 343 19.03 -42.87 19.06
N CYS A 344 18.95 -41.53 19.05
CA CYS A 344 17.80 -40.76 19.48
C CYS A 344 17.59 -39.57 18.52
N PRO A 345 16.89 -39.78 17.39
CA PRO A 345 16.67 -38.75 16.40
C PRO A 345 15.57 -37.78 16.80
N ARG A 346 15.74 -37.11 17.95
CA ARG A 346 14.71 -36.23 18.53
C ARG A 346 15.31 -34.95 19.09
N ILE A 347 14.55 -33.87 18.99
CA ILE A 347 14.84 -32.60 19.67
C ILE A 347 13.67 -32.27 20.59
N LEU A 348 13.96 -32.01 21.85
CA LEU A 348 12.98 -31.56 22.83
C LEU A 348 13.12 -30.06 23.04
N VAL A 349 12.02 -29.33 22.91
CA VAL A 349 11.92 -27.92 23.28
C VAL A 349 10.98 -27.80 24.48
N VAL A 350 11.44 -27.17 25.55
CA VAL A 350 10.62 -26.91 26.75
C VAL A 350 10.40 -25.41 26.88
N TYR A 351 9.15 -24.98 26.84
CA TYR A 351 8.72 -23.62 27.14
C TYR A 351 8.38 -23.48 28.62
N SER A 352 8.79 -22.37 29.22
CA SER A 352 8.38 -21.99 30.57
C SER A 352 7.83 -20.57 30.56
N GLU A 353 6.78 -20.37 31.35
CA GLU A 353 6.06 -19.08 31.49
C GLU A 353 5.28 -18.63 30.25
N GLU A 354 4.25 -17.81 30.49
CA GLU A 354 3.44 -17.21 29.44
C GLU A 354 4.15 -16.02 28.77
N HIS A 355 3.72 -15.67 27.56
CA HIS A 355 4.22 -14.49 26.89
C HIS A 355 3.52 -13.25 27.44
N ALA A 356 4.30 -12.30 27.96
CA ALA A 356 3.82 -10.99 28.45
C ALA A 356 3.90 -9.90 27.37
N HIS A 357 3.40 -10.21 26.17
CA HIS A 357 3.30 -9.27 25.06
C HIS A 357 2.22 -9.73 24.05
N PRO A 358 1.74 -8.85 23.15
CA PRO A 358 0.90 -9.22 22.01
C PRO A 358 1.55 -10.28 21.10
N ILE A 359 0.74 -11.04 20.36
CA ILE A 359 1.24 -12.07 19.42
C ILE A 359 2.08 -11.38 18.32
N PRO A 360 3.38 -11.70 18.16
CA PRO A 360 4.21 -11.07 17.14
C PRO A 360 3.91 -11.62 15.75
N ALA A 361 4.08 -10.79 14.72
CA ALA A 361 4.06 -11.25 13.33
C ALA A 361 5.18 -12.27 13.07
N SER A 362 4.87 -13.29 12.26
CA SER A 362 5.84 -14.27 11.77
C SER A 362 6.75 -13.61 10.73
N THR A 363 8.02 -13.39 11.09
CA THR A 363 9.00 -12.69 10.23
C THR A 363 10.12 -13.57 9.70
N LYS A 364 10.21 -14.83 10.14
CA LYS A 364 11.33 -15.72 9.80
C LYS A 364 10.96 -16.67 8.66
N THR A 365 11.76 -16.62 7.60
CA THR A 365 11.74 -17.67 6.57
C THR A 365 12.27 -18.97 7.19
N PRO A 366 11.54 -20.10 7.07
CA PRO A 366 11.99 -21.38 7.61
C PRO A 366 13.40 -21.76 7.10
N PRO A 367 14.28 -22.32 7.95
CA PRO A 367 15.68 -22.55 7.60
C PRO A 367 15.91 -23.46 6.41
N ASP A 368 15.09 -24.50 6.26
CA ASP A 368 15.17 -25.43 5.13
C ASP A 368 14.83 -24.73 3.80
N VAL A 369 13.81 -23.85 3.81
CA VAL A 369 13.48 -22.99 2.68
C VAL A 369 14.62 -22.01 2.40
N ARG A 370 15.19 -21.40 3.44
CA ARG A 370 16.33 -20.48 3.32
C ARG A 370 17.57 -21.17 2.73
N SER A 371 17.93 -22.35 3.21
CA SER A 371 19.08 -23.12 2.72
C SER A 371 18.90 -23.55 1.27
N GLU A 372 17.69 -23.96 0.88
CA GLU A 372 17.42 -24.27 -0.53
C GLU A 372 17.48 -23.02 -1.42
N ILE A 373 17.01 -21.86 -0.95
CA ILE A 373 17.16 -20.59 -1.66
C ILE A 373 18.63 -20.22 -1.83
N LEU A 374 19.43 -20.31 -0.77
CA LEU A 374 20.86 -20.00 -0.83
C LEU A 374 21.60 -20.97 -1.75
N ASN A 375 21.30 -22.27 -1.68
CA ASN A 375 21.89 -23.26 -2.57
C ASN A 375 21.56 -22.96 -4.03
N MET A 376 20.29 -22.63 -4.33
CA MET A 376 19.86 -22.20 -5.66
C MET A 376 20.63 -20.96 -6.13
N LEU A 377 20.80 -19.96 -5.26
CA LEU A 377 21.55 -18.74 -5.58
C LEU A 377 23.01 -19.03 -5.92
N TYR A 378 23.71 -19.83 -5.09
CA TYR A 378 25.13 -20.12 -5.25
C TYR A 378 25.45 -21.11 -6.38
N THR A 379 24.55 -22.05 -6.66
CA THR A 379 24.81 -23.10 -7.67
C THR A 379 24.23 -22.77 -9.03
N THR A 380 23.06 -22.13 -9.07
CA THR A 380 22.28 -21.99 -10.30
C THR A 380 22.24 -20.55 -10.80
N MET A 381 22.27 -19.56 -9.91
CA MET A 381 22.12 -18.13 -10.26
C MET A 381 23.41 -17.32 -10.08
N ILE A 382 24.57 -17.99 -9.96
CA ILE A 382 25.85 -17.36 -9.57
C ILE A 382 26.28 -16.23 -10.51
N LYS A 383 26.00 -16.37 -11.81
CA LYS A 383 26.34 -15.36 -12.84
C LYS A 383 25.46 -14.12 -12.75
N ASP A 384 24.22 -14.28 -12.30
CA ASP A 384 23.23 -13.21 -12.20
C ASP A 384 23.32 -12.46 -10.85
N LEU A 385 24.06 -13.02 -9.88
CA LEU A 385 24.22 -12.45 -8.52
C LEU A 385 24.74 -11.01 -8.53
N VAL A 386 25.58 -10.64 -9.50
CA VAL A 386 26.24 -9.32 -9.55
C VAL A 386 25.22 -8.17 -9.61
N ASP A 387 24.12 -8.37 -10.35
CA ASP A 387 23.05 -7.37 -10.50
C ASP A 387 21.72 -7.86 -9.89
N MET A 388 21.77 -8.83 -8.98
CA MET A 388 20.59 -9.44 -8.39
C MET A 388 20.00 -8.52 -7.32
N THR A 389 18.83 -7.96 -7.62
CA THR A 389 18.00 -7.24 -6.64
C THR A 389 16.91 -8.18 -6.09
N PRO A 390 16.30 -7.91 -4.92
CA PRO A 390 15.20 -8.72 -4.40
C PRO A 390 14.08 -8.95 -5.43
N ARG A 391 13.74 -7.91 -6.21
CA ARG A 391 12.73 -8.00 -7.28
C ARG A 391 13.20 -8.87 -8.45
N ARG A 392 14.46 -8.76 -8.88
CA ARG A 392 15.02 -9.63 -9.93
C ARG A 392 15.13 -11.07 -9.47
N PHE A 393 15.46 -11.30 -8.21
CA PHE A 393 15.50 -12.63 -7.60
C PHE A 393 14.12 -13.27 -7.64
N LEU A 394 13.08 -12.60 -7.12
CA LEU A 394 11.72 -13.10 -7.16
C LEU A 394 11.21 -13.35 -8.58
N ARG A 395 11.72 -12.61 -9.58
CA ARG A 395 11.36 -12.78 -11.00
C ARG A 395 12.22 -13.80 -11.76
N HIS A 396 13.29 -14.30 -11.15
CA HIS A 396 14.21 -15.18 -11.85
C HIS A 396 13.54 -16.53 -12.14
N PRO A 397 13.63 -17.10 -13.36
CA PRO A 397 12.95 -18.35 -13.72
C PRO A 397 13.24 -19.49 -12.75
N VAL A 398 14.48 -19.58 -12.26
CA VAL A 398 14.89 -20.60 -11.28
C VAL A 398 14.21 -20.39 -9.92
N ALA A 399 14.11 -19.14 -9.45
CA ALA A 399 13.42 -18.81 -8.19
C ALA A 399 11.91 -19.04 -8.30
N GLN A 400 11.30 -18.69 -9.44
CA GLN A 400 9.91 -18.97 -9.74
C GLN A 400 9.62 -20.48 -9.76
N ALA A 401 10.47 -21.28 -10.42
CA ALA A 401 10.37 -22.73 -10.42
C ALA A 401 10.51 -23.33 -9.00
N PHE A 402 11.43 -22.79 -8.21
CA PHE A 402 11.62 -23.18 -6.81
C PHE A 402 10.37 -22.90 -5.96
N ILE A 403 9.80 -21.69 -6.06
CA ILE A 403 8.58 -21.30 -5.34
C ILE A 403 7.41 -22.20 -5.73
N ARG A 404 7.21 -22.48 -7.03
CA ARG A 404 6.16 -23.40 -7.49
C ARG A 404 6.29 -24.80 -6.92
N ARG A 405 7.51 -25.33 -6.87
CA ARG A 405 7.76 -26.66 -6.29
C ARG A 405 7.40 -26.69 -4.80
N LYS A 406 7.69 -25.61 -4.08
CA LYS A 406 7.47 -25.51 -2.63
C LYS A 406 6.05 -25.16 -2.23
N VAL A 407 5.36 -24.37 -3.05
CA VAL A 407 4.01 -23.90 -2.81
C VAL A 407 3.17 -24.14 -4.06
N PRO A 408 2.86 -25.41 -4.41
CA PRO A 408 2.21 -25.78 -5.67
C PRO A 408 0.79 -25.20 -5.80
N PHE A 409 0.20 -24.77 -4.68
CA PHE A 409 -1.11 -24.13 -4.61
C PHE A 409 -1.07 -22.63 -4.96
N VAL A 410 0.11 -22.01 -4.98
CA VAL A 410 0.34 -20.63 -5.45
C VAL A 410 0.67 -20.70 -6.94
N LYS A 411 -0.31 -20.39 -7.80
CA LYS A 411 -0.12 -20.37 -9.25
C LYS A 411 0.67 -19.11 -9.66
N GLU A 412 1.79 -19.26 -10.40
CA GLU A 412 2.13 -18.38 -11.55
C GLU A 412 3.40 -18.72 -12.41
N PRO A 413 3.29 -18.62 -13.77
CA PRO A 413 4.25 -18.51 -14.91
C PRO A 413 5.68 -18.04 -14.67
N GLN A 414 6.79 -18.41 -15.35
CA GLN A 414 7.28 -18.03 -16.70
C GLN A 414 8.64 -18.75 -17.00
N LEU A 415 9.32 -18.75 -18.15
CA LEU A 415 9.09 -18.50 -19.60
C LEU A 415 10.25 -19.21 -20.33
N SER A 416 9.98 -20.26 -21.11
CA SER A 416 10.76 -20.66 -22.29
C SER A 416 10.09 -21.86 -22.91
N ASP A 417 9.11 -21.64 -23.77
CA ASP A 417 8.68 -22.64 -24.76
C ASP A 417 7.74 -21.95 -25.75
N GLN A 418 8.22 -21.73 -26.97
CA GLN A 418 7.42 -21.21 -28.09
C GLN A 418 6.25 -22.15 -28.46
N SER A 419 6.13 -23.32 -27.83
CA SER A 419 5.00 -24.25 -27.94
C SER A 419 3.81 -23.93 -27.01
N MET A 420 3.92 -22.98 -26.06
CA MET A 420 2.87 -22.72 -25.05
C MET A 420 1.72 -21.78 -25.47
N PHE A 421 1.84 -21.05 -26.58
CA PHE A 421 0.77 -20.16 -27.08
C PHE A 421 0.33 -20.56 -28.49
N PRO A 422 -0.37 -21.69 -28.66
CA PRO A 422 -0.76 -22.21 -29.97
C PRO A 422 -1.69 -21.25 -30.74
N ALA A 423 -2.42 -20.38 -30.05
CA ALA A 423 -3.28 -19.34 -30.62
C ALA A 423 -2.58 -17.98 -30.80
N GLY A 424 -1.26 -17.90 -30.61
CA GLY A 424 -0.47 -16.67 -30.67
C GLY A 424 -0.53 -15.84 -29.38
N THR A 425 -0.01 -14.61 -29.41
CA THR A 425 0.06 -13.72 -28.23
C THR A 425 -0.75 -12.42 -28.37
N GLY A 426 -1.61 -12.36 -29.40
CA GLY A 426 -2.56 -11.28 -29.66
C GLY A 426 -3.95 -11.55 -29.08
N TRP A 427 -4.99 -11.05 -29.74
CA TRP A 427 -6.38 -11.21 -29.32
C TRP A 427 -6.79 -12.69 -29.15
N GLU A 428 -6.50 -13.54 -30.14
CA GLU A 428 -6.89 -14.96 -30.10
C GLU A 428 -6.15 -15.75 -29.02
N GLY A 429 -4.87 -15.41 -28.80
CA GLY A 429 -4.07 -15.95 -27.69
C GLY A 429 -4.70 -15.67 -26.33
N LEU A 430 -5.16 -14.43 -26.12
CA LEU A 430 -5.82 -14.03 -24.89
C LEU A 430 -7.23 -14.65 -24.74
N LEU A 431 -7.98 -14.82 -25.83
CA LEU A 431 -9.28 -15.51 -25.80
C LEU A 431 -9.13 -16.96 -25.32
N GLU A 432 -8.13 -17.67 -25.85
CA GLU A 432 -7.84 -19.03 -25.39
C GLU A 432 -7.41 -19.03 -23.91
N GLN A 433 -6.60 -18.06 -23.48
CA GLN A 433 -6.22 -17.93 -22.08
C GLN A 433 -7.43 -17.67 -21.17
N LYS A 434 -8.38 -16.82 -21.58
CA LYS A 434 -9.64 -16.60 -20.85
C LYS A 434 -10.43 -17.90 -20.73
N ARG A 435 -10.59 -18.64 -21.82
CA ARG A 435 -11.28 -19.95 -21.84
C ARG A 435 -10.63 -20.94 -20.87
N VAL A 436 -9.31 -20.97 -20.81
CA VAL A 436 -8.54 -21.79 -19.86
C VAL A 436 -8.78 -21.30 -18.42
N GLN A 437 -8.75 -19.99 -18.14
CA GLN A 437 -9.06 -19.46 -16.81
C GLN A 437 -10.46 -19.85 -16.35
N GLU A 438 -11.46 -19.74 -17.23
CA GLU A 438 -12.85 -20.08 -16.92
C GLU A 438 -13.07 -21.58 -16.64
N LYS A 439 -12.29 -22.45 -17.29
CA LYS A 439 -12.35 -23.90 -17.11
C LYS A 439 -11.57 -24.37 -15.87
N GLU A 440 -10.40 -23.80 -15.61
CA GLU A 440 -9.42 -24.37 -14.67
C GLU A 440 -9.25 -23.57 -13.38
N ARG A 441 -9.85 -22.39 -13.27
CA ARG A 441 -9.77 -21.54 -12.08
C ARG A 441 -11.13 -21.34 -11.46
N ALA A 442 -11.14 -21.30 -10.14
CA ALA A 442 -12.33 -20.93 -9.39
C ALA A 442 -12.72 -19.48 -9.71
N PRO A 443 -14.01 -19.10 -9.62
CA PRO A 443 -14.48 -17.76 -9.99
C PRO A 443 -13.69 -16.61 -9.35
N GLN A 444 -13.27 -16.75 -8.09
CA GLN A 444 -12.46 -15.77 -7.36
C GLN A 444 -11.04 -15.56 -7.91
N ASP A 445 -10.53 -16.52 -8.69
CA ASP A 445 -9.17 -16.50 -9.27
C ASP A 445 -9.16 -16.17 -10.77
N GLN A 446 -10.32 -15.88 -11.35
CA GLN A 446 -10.46 -15.46 -12.74
C GLN A 446 -10.12 -13.97 -12.86
N TYR A 447 -9.03 -13.67 -13.57
CA TYR A 447 -8.52 -12.31 -13.71
C TYR A 447 -9.04 -11.64 -15.00
N ILE A 448 -9.14 -12.38 -16.11
CA ILE A 448 -9.66 -11.87 -17.38
C ILE A 448 -11.19 -11.91 -17.34
N ARG A 449 -11.81 -10.80 -16.95
CA ARG A 449 -13.26 -10.74 -16.71
C ARG A 449 -14.05 -10.51 -17.99
N VAL A 450 -13.57 -9.60 -18.84
CA VAL A 450 -14.24 -9.24 -20.09
C VAL A 450 -13.25 -9.29 -21.24
N MET A 451 -13.72 -9.85 -22.37
CA MET A 451 -13.11 -9.70 -23.68
C MET A 451 -14.23 -9.55 -24.71
N ALA A 452 -14.38 -8.36 -25.29
CA ALA A 452 -15.46 -8.08 -26.21
C ALA A 452 -15.02 -7.16 -27.35
N GLU A 453 -15.60 -7.38 -28.52
CA GLU A 453 -15.51 -6.53 -29.70
C GLU A 453 -16.88 -5.87 -29.92
N PHE A 454 -16.89 -4.56 -30.13
CA PHE A 454 -18.11 -3.76 -30.28
C PHE A 454 -18.08 -3.00 -31.61
N LEU A 455 -19.25 -2.84 -32.22
CA LEU A 455 -19.45 -1.96 -33.37
C LEU A 455 -19.72 -0.54 -32.87
N LEU A 456 -19.07 0.46 -33.46
CA LEU A 456 -19.30 1.87 -33.11
C LEU A 456 -20.72 2.37 -33.41
N PRO A 457 -21.37 2.03 -34.54
CA PRO A 457 -22.73 2.47 -34.82
C PRO A 457 -23.74 2.07 -33.72
N ASP A 458 -23.59 0.88 -33.15
CA ASP A 458 -24.48 0.35 -32.11
C ASP A 458 -24.38 1.14 -30.79
N VAL A 459 -23.28 1.87 -30.59
CA VAL A 459 -23.02 2.69 -29.40
C VAL A 459 -23.23 4.18 -29.69
N ARG A 460 -22.99 4.62 -30.93
CA ARG A 460 -23.10 6.02 -31.38
C ARG A 460 -24.53 6.56 -31.42
N SER A 461 -25.55 5.71 -31.52
CA SER A 461 -26.97 6.12 -31.39
C SER A 461 -27.26 6.87 -30.08
N HIS A 462 -26.37 6.77 -29.08
CA HIS A 462 -26.46 7.43 -27.78
C HIS A 462 -25.35 8.48 -27.52
N VAL A 463 -24.42 8.72 -28.47
CA VAL A 463 -23.25 9.60 -28.24
C VAL A 463 -22.98 10.48 -29.46
N MET A 464 -23.36 11.76 -29.40
CA MET A 464 -22.96 12.75 -30.41
C MET A 464 -21.48 13.11 -30.21
N ASP A 465 -20.57 12.53 -30.99
CA ASP A 465 -19.13 12.78 -30.90
C ASP A 465 -18.69 13.83 -31.92
N GLU A 466 -18.52 15.08 -31.48
CA GLU A 466 -18.04 16.20 -32.32
C GLU A 466 -16.50 16.24 -32.45
N ASP A 467 -15.76 15.52 -31.60
CA ASP A 467 -14.30 15.67 -31.42
C ASP A 467 -13.46 14.45 -31.85
N ALA A 468 -14.06 13.41 -32.45
CA ALA A 468 -13.31 12.22 -32.85
C ALA A 468 -12.63 12.43 -34.22
N THR A 469 -11.31 12.62 -34.25
CA THR A 469 -10.53 12.38 -35.46
C THR A 469 -10.73 10.93 -35.90
N GLU A 470 -11.24 10.76 -37.11
CA GLU A 470 -11.69 9.49 -37.67
C GLU A 470 -10.53 8.49 -37.84
N GLU A 471 -10.31 7.62 -36.84
CA GLU A 471 -9.70 6.32 -37.11
C GLU A 471 -10.75 5.43 -37.79
N ASN A 472 -10.49 5.06 -39.05
CA ASN A 472 -11.32 4.32 -40.02
C ASN A 472 -11.86 2.93 -39.58
N SER A 473 -11.69 2.51 -38.33
CA SER A 473 -12.21 1.23 -37.83
C SER A 473 -13.59 1.42 -37.20
N GLU A 474 -14.60 0.79 -37.80
CA GLU A 474 -15.98 0.71 -37.27
C GLU A 474 -16.09 -0.17 -36.02
N LYS A 475 -15.00 -0.85 -35.63
CA LYS A 475 -14.96 -1.73 -34.45
C LYS A 475 -13.97 -1.24 -33.41
N PHE A 476 -14.24 -1.54 -32.14
CA PHE A 476 -13.28 -1.41 -31.06
C PHE A 476 -13.33 -2.61 -30.13
N ARG A 477 -12.20 -2.88 -29.46
CA ARG A 477 -12.06 -4.00 -28.54
C ARG A 477 -11.79 -3.49 -27.14
N ILE A 478 -12.39 -4.17 -26.16
CA ILE A 478 -12.15 -3.95 -24.74
C ILE A 478 -11.81 -5.28 -24.09
N VAL A 479 -10.74 -5.27 -23.31
CA VAL A 479 -10.42 -6.29 -22.33
C VAL A 479 -10.48 -5.65 -20.95
N ILE A 480 -11.20 -6.25 -19.99
CA ILE A 480 -11.17 -5.83 -18.59
C ILE A 480 -10.58 -6.94 -17.74
N CYS A 481 -9.53 -6.59 -17.00
CA CYS A 481 -8.81 -7.47 -16.11
C CYS A 481 -8.90 -6.95 -14.67
N MET A 482 -9.44 -7.77 -13.77
CA MET A 482 -9.52 -7.51 -12.33
C MET A 482 -9.89 -8.79 -11.59
N PHE A 483 -9.39 -8.97 -10.36
CA PHE A 483 -9.88 -10.03 -9.47
C PHE A 483 -11.24 -9.63 -8.85
N PRO A 484 -12.17 -10.56 -8.60
CA PRO A 484 -13.46 -10.25 -7.96
C PRO A 484 -13.36 -9.50 -6.63
N GLN A 485 -12.32 -9.77 -5.83
CA GLN A 485 -12.07 -9.00 -4.60
C GLN A 485 -11.95 -7.49 -4.87
N ARG A 486 -11.40 -7.08 -6.02
CA ARG A 486 -11.28 -5.67 -6.39
C ARG A 486 -12.63 -5.00 -6.62
N SER A 487 -13.68 -5.75 -6.95
CA SER A 487 -15.05 -5.22 -6.99
C SER A 487 -15.52 -4.79 -5.60
N HIS A 488 -15.23 -5.60 -4.57
CA HIS A 488 -15.55 -5.26 -3.19
C HIS A 488 -14.72 -4.07 -2.68
N ASP A 489 -13.43 -4.03 -3.03
CA ASP A 489 -12.55 -2.92 -2.64
C ASP A 489 -12.99 -1.62 -3.31
N LEU A 490 -13.39 -1.68 -4.58
CA LEU A 490 -13.85 -0.52 -5.35
C LEU A 490 -15.13 0.10 -4.79
N LEU A 491 -16.06 -0.70 -4.24
CA LEU A 491 -17.25 -0.17 -3.55
C LEU A 491 -16.92 0.63 -2.28
N LYS A 492 -15.75 0.39 -1.69
CA LYS A 492 -15.28 1.11 -0.49
C LYS A 492 -14.45 2.34 -0.86
N ALA A 493 -14.07 2.50 -2.12
CA ALA A 493 -13.19 3.57 -2.57
C ALA A 493 -13.90 4.92 -2.57
N GLN A 494 -13.32 5.90 -1.88
CA GLN A 494 -13.82 7.29 -1.84
C GLN A 494 -13.11 8.18 -2.86
N PHE A 495 -11.82 7.93 -3.09
CA PHE A 495 -10.97 8.69 -4.01
C PHE A 495 -10.37 7.75 -5.04
N VAL A 496 -10.65 8.03 -6.31
CA VAL A 496 -10.18 7.21 -7.43
C VAL A 496 -9.42 8.06 -8.44
N GLN A 497 -8.47 7.46 -9.12
CA GLN A 497 -7.68 8.06 -10.18
C GLN A 497 -7.72 7.18 -11.41
N SER A 498 -7.60 7.80 -12.59
CA SER A 498 -7.37 7.04 -13.81
C SER A 498 -6.46 7.78 -14.78
N ASP A 499 -5.60 7.01 -15.44
CA ASP A 499 -4.72 7.46 -16.50
C ASP A 499 -4.58 6.36 -17.57
N ILE A 500 -4.20 6.77 -18.78
CA ILE A 500 -4.00 5.88 -19.93
C ILE A 500 -2.52 5.83 -20.30
N SER A 501 -1.98 4.62 -20.29
CA SER A 501 -0.67 4.31 -20.83
C SER A 501 -0.72 3.87 -22.28
N TYR A 502 0.18 4.46 -23.08
CA TYR A 502 0.40 4.13 -24.48
C TYR A 502 1.65 3.27 -24.71
N LYS A 503 2.47 3.05 -23.68
CA LYS A 503 3.82 2.49 -23.83
C LYS A 503 3.86 0.98 -23.66
N ARG A 504 2.86 0.41 -22.99
CA ARG A 504 2.94 -0.95 -22.47
C ARG A 504 2.51 -2.02 -23.47
N VAL A 505 1.46 -1.79 -24.25
CA VAL A 505 0.87 -2.83 -25.11
C VAL A 505 0.83 -2.37 -26.56
N VAL A 506 1.31 -3.19 -27.48
CA VAL A 506 1.25 -2.86 -28.91
C VAL A 506 -0.18 -3.00 -29.42
N GLY A 507 -0.72 -1.94 -30.03
CA GLY A 507 -2.07 -1.91 -30.60
C GLY A 507 -3.21 -1.72 -29.60
N PHE A 508 -2.90 -1.58 -28.30
CA PHE A 508 -3.86 -1.31 -27.24
C PHE A 508 -3.37 -0.19 -26.33
N LYS A 509 -4.32 0.52 -25.74
CA LYS A 509 -4.13 1.56 -24.76
C LYS A 509 -4.54 0.99 -23.41
N GLU A 510 -3.69 1.09 -22.40
CA GLU A 510 -3.95 0.53 -21.08
C GLU A 510 -4.47 1.62 -20.15
N LEU A 511 -5.74 1.51 -19.76
CA LEU A 511 -6.37 2.34 -18.74
C LEU A 511 -6.25 1.64 -17.38
N GLU A 512 -5.76 2.35 -16.38
CA GLU A 512 -5.75 1.88 -14.99
C GLU A 512 -6.77 2.67 -14.16
N PHE A 513 -7.58 1.98 -13.36
CA PHE A 513 -8.45 2.58 -12.35
C PHE A 513 -7.88 2.28 -10.96
N VAL A 514 -7.42 3.32 -10.27
CA VAL A 514 -6.51 3.20 -9.12
C VAL A 514 -7.04 3.96 -7.91
N GLY A 515 -6.80 3.44 -6.71
CA GLY A 515 -7.05 4.10 -5.44
C GLY A 515 -5.92 3.88 -4.46
N TRP A 516 -5.96 4.60 -3.34
CA TRP A 516 -5.01 4.41 -2.25
C TRP A 516 -5.54 3.40 -1.25
N ASP A 517 -4.68 2.48 -0.84
CA ASP A 517 -4.94 1.57 0.26
C ASP A 517 -4.34 2.14 1.53
N GLU A 518 -5.20 2.55 2.47
CA GLU A 518 -4.73 3.06 3.75
C GLU A 518 -3.96 2.00 4.55
N GLN A 519 -4.22 0.71 4.29
CA GLN A 519 -3.61 -0.37 5.04
C GLN A 519 -2.19 -0.69 4.60
N SER A 520 -1.97 -0.92 3.30
CA SER A 520 -0.63 -1.18 2.77
C SER A 520 0.18 0.07 2.50
N HIS A 521 -0.43 1.25 2.67
CA HIS A 521 0.09 2.53 2.22
C HIS A 521 0.62 2.42 0.78
N THR A 522 -0.21 1.86 -0.10
CA THR A 522 0.17 1.61 -1.49
C THR A 522 -0.96 1.88 -2.48
N ALA A 523 -0.59 2.01 -3.74
CA ALA A 523 -1.54 2.12 -4.85
C ALA A 523 -2.21 0.76 -5.12
N ILE A 524 -3.53 0.69 -4.99
CA ILE A 524 -4.34 -0.43 -5.48
C ILE A 524 -4.82 -0.12 -6.89
N VAL A 525 -4.57 -1.04 -7.81
CA VAL A 525 -5.25 -1.07 -9.10
C VAL A 525 -6.51 -1.91 -8.93
N TYR A 526 -7.68 -1.27 -9.00
CA TYR A 526 -8.97 -1.96 -8.94
C TYR A 526 -9.23 -2.70 -10.26
N CYS A 527 -8.87 -2.07 -11.36
CA CYS A 527 -9.16 -2.57 -12.69
C CYS A 527 -8.11 -2.08 -13.69
N ARG A 528 -7.68 -2.99 -14.58
CA ARG A 528 -6.93 -2.68 -15.81
C ARG A 528 -7.81 -2.95 -17.00
N ALA A 529 -7.88 -1.99 -17.92
CA ALA A 529 -8.56 -2.18 -19.19
C ALA A 529 -7.60 -1.95 -20.36
N TYR A 530 -7.70 -2.80 -21.38
CA TYR A 530 -6.99 -2.65 -22.64
C TYR A 530 -8.01 -2.27 -23.72
N LEU A 531 -7.87 -1.06 -24.26
CA LEU A 531 -8.79 -0.51 -25.25
C LEU A 531 -8.06 -0.26 -26.57
N THR A 532 -8.69 -0.54 -27.70
CA THR A 532 -8.14 -0.13 -29.00
C THR A 532 -8.50 1.31 -29.37
N ARG A 533 -9.40 1.95 -28.62
CA ARG A 533 -9.88 3.32 -28.87
C ARG A 533 -10.00 4.13 -27.59
N GLU A 534 -9.88 5.44 -27.74
CA GLU A 534 -10.02 6.42 -26.65
C GLU A 534 -11.30 7.23 -26.69
N SER A 535 -12.23 6.90 -27.58
CA SER A 535 -13.48 7.65 -27.74
C SER A 535 -14.34 7.63 -26.49
N ALA A 536 -15.28 8.58 -26.40
CA ALA A 536 -16.26 8.62 -25.33
C ALA A 536 -17.14 7.36 -25.32
N ALA A 537 -17.52 6.86 -26.50
CA ALA A 537 -18.28 5.62 -26.64
C ALA A 537 -17.54 4.40 -26.05
N ALA A 538 -16.24 4.26 -26.31
CA ALA A 538 -15.44 3.16 -25.76
C ALA A 538 -15.38 3.24 -24.22
N HIS A 539 -15.19 4.44 -23.67
CA HIS A 539 -15.14 4.65 -22.23
C HIS A 539 -16.51 4.49 -21.54
N LEU A 540 -17.61 4.90 -22.16
CA LEU A 540 -18.96 4.63 -21.67
C LEU A 540 -19.20 3.13 -21.54
N VAL A 541 -18.85 2.36 -22.59
CA VAL A 541 -18.95 0.90 -22.56
C VAL A 541 -18.05 0.29 -21.49
N PHE A 542 -16.82 0.80 -21.33
CA PHE A 542 -15.94 0.39 -20.23
C PHE A 542 -16.59 0.57 -18.86
N PHE A 543 -17.14 1.76 -18.55
CA PHE A 543 -17.76 2.02 -17.25
C PHE A 543 -19.01 1.15 -17.01
N ARG A 544 -19.85 0.94 -18.03
CA ARG A 544 -20.99 0.01 -17.95
C ARG A 544 -20.54 -1.41 -17.62
N LEU A 545 -19.49 -1.90 -18.28
CA LEU A 545 -18.97 -3.24 -18.05
C LEU A 545 -18.33 -3.37 -16.67
N LEU A 546 -17.61 -2.33 -16.22
CA LEU A 546 -17.06 -2.29 -14.86
C LEU A 546 -18.17 -2.35 -13.80
N ASP A 547 -19.23 -1.55 -13.94
CA ASP A 547 -20.39 -1.59 -13.04
C ASP A 547 -21.07 -2.95 -13.02
N GLN A 548 -21.25 -3.58 -14.18
CA GLN A 548 -21.80 -4.93 -14.27
C GLN A 548 -20.94 -5.97 -13.56
N LEU A 549 -19.61 -5.87 -13.64
CA LEU A 549 -18.71 -6.75 -12.90
C LEU A 549 -18.85 -6.53 -11.39
N VAL A 550 -18.91 -5.27 -10.96
CA VAL A 550 -19.09 -4.94 -9.54
C VAL A 550 -20.43 -5.45 -9.02
N LEU A 551 -21.52 -5.23 -9.77
CA LEU A 551 -22.85 -5.74 -9.46
C LEU A 551 -22.86 -7.27 -9.38
N LYS A 552 -22.21 -7.95 -10.32
CA LYS A 552 -22.12 -9.41 -10.35
C LYS A 552 -21.37 -9.98 -9.14
N ASP A 553 -20.27 -9.34 -8.74
CA ASP A 553 -19.41 -9.84 -7.66
C ASP A 553 -19.96 -9.50 -6.27
N THR A 554 -20.64 -8.37 -6.13
CA THR A 554 -20.99 -7.79 -4.83
C THR A 554 -22.50 -7.71 -4.56
N GLY A 555 -23.33 -7.86 -5.60
CA GLY A 555 -24.77 -7.60 -5.55
C GLY A 555 -25.14 -6.11 -5.52
N ARG A 556 -24.17 -5.19 -5.63
CA ARG A 556 -24.39 -3.73 -5.63
C ARG A 556 -23.72 -3.07 -6.83
N SER A 557 -24.37 -2.07 -7.42
CA SER A 557 -23.76 -1.21 -8.44
C SER A 557 -22.78 -0.21 -7.81
N LEU A 558 -21.88 0.32 -8.64
CA LEU A 558 -21.02 1.45 -8.30
C LEU A 558 -21.84 2.66 -7.90
N MET A 559 -21.46 3.25 -6.77
CA MET A 559 -22.12 4.42 -6.21
C MET A 559 -21.20 5.62 -6.32
N PHE A 560 -21.81 6.77 -6.54
CA PHE A 560 -21.17 8.09 -6.55
C PHE A 560 -21.95 8.98 -5.59
N ARG A 561 -21.24 9.71 -4.73
CA ARG A 561 -21.86 10.64 -3.77
C ARG A 561 -22.82 11.58 -4.49
N HIS A 562 -22.38 12.16 -5.61
CA HIS A 562 -23.17 13.06 -6.44
C HIS A 562 -24.60 12.56 -6.68
N LEU A 563 -24.74 11.27 -6.96
CA LEU A 563 -26.01 10.66 -7.36
C LEU A 563 -26.77 10.00 -6.20
N HIS A 564 -26.06 9.47 -5.21
CA HIS A 564 -26.66 8.57 -4.23
C HIS A 564 -26.72 9.14 -2.80
N SER A 565 -26.01 10.24 -2.55
CA SER A 565 -26.04 10.86 -1.23
C SER A 565 -27.37 11.56 -0.96
N LYS A 566 -27.76 11.57 0.31
CA LYS A 566 -28.98 12.25 0.80
C LYS A 566 -28.71 13.67 1.29
N SER A 567 -27.44 14.07 1.39
CA SER A 567 -27.09 15.39 1.93
C SER A 567 -25.80 15.93 1.33
N ILE A 568 -25.68 17.25 1.26
CA ILE A 568 -24.42 17.90 0.89
C ILE A 568 -23.31 17.60 1.91
N GLY A 569 -23.69 17.33 3.17
CA GLY A 569 -22.78 17.26 4.30
C GLY A 569 -21.80 16.09 4.28
N VAL A 570 -20.62 16.36 4.85
CA VAL A 570 -19.43 15.50 4.96
C VAL A 570 -19.63 14.13 5.64
N LYS A 571 -20.78 13.95 6.30
CA LYS A 571 -21.12 12.73 7.04
C LYS A 571 -21.62 11.62 6.12
N ASP A 572 -22.14 11.97 4.95
CA ASP A 572 -22.63 10.99 3.99
C ASP A 572 -21.56 10.71 2.93
N ARG A 573 -20.90 9.56 3.06
CA ARG A 573 -19.73 9.17 2.27
C ARG A 573 -19.98 7.98 1.37
N GLU A 574 -21.22 7.83 0.96
CA GLU A 574 -21.59 6.69 0.16
C GLU A 574 -21.05 6.83 -1.26
N GLY A 575 -20.20 5.88 -1.64
CA GLY A 575 -19.60 5.78 -2.97
C GLY A 575 -18.41 6.69 -3.22
N ILE A 576 -18.07 6.83 -4.49
CA ILE A 576 -16.95 7.64 -4.96
C ILE A 576 -17.29 9.12 -4.75
N LEU A 577 -16.41 9.81 -4.02
CA LEU A 577 -16.54 11.23 -3.70
C LEU A 577 -15.86 12.10 -4.75
N HIS A 578 -14.78 11.59 -5.34
CA HIS A 578 -13.89 12.36 -6.21
C HIS A 578 -13.08 11.48 -7.16
N TRP A 579 -12.96 11.92 -8.40
CA TRP A 579 -12.22 11.27 -9.48
C TRP A 579 -11.14 12.21 -10.03
N ALA A 580 -9.86 11.84 -9.84
CA ALA A 580 -8.74 12.59 -10.37
C ALA A 580 -8.33 12.06 -11.75
N ILE A 581 -8.17 12.97 -12.72
CA ILE A 581 -7.77 12.63 -14.08
C ILE A 581 -6.79 13.62 -14.67
N ASP A 582 -6.10 13.17 -15.71
CA ASP A 582 -5.48 14.06 -16.68
C ASP A 582 -6.58 14.65 -17.60
N GLN A 583 -6.26 15.51 -18.54
CA GLN A 583 -7.28 16.18 -19.37
C GLN A 583 -7.76 15.33 -20.57
N GLY A 584 -8.03 14.04 -20.36
CA GLY A 584 -8.50 13.12 -21.41
C GLY A 584 -9.97 13.35 -21.76
N ARG A 585 -10.26 13.98 -22.92
CA ARG A 585 -11.65 14.30 -23.35
C ARG A 585 -12.55 13.07 -23.49
N GLY A 586 -12.06 12.02 -24.13
CA GLY A 586 -12.81 10.77 -24.34
C GLY A 586 -13.17 10.06 -23.03
N PRO A 587 -12.20 9.75 -22.15
CA PRO A 587 -12.46 9.20 -20.83
C PRO A 587 -13.45 10.05 -20.00
N ALA A 588 -13.25 11.37 -19.97
CA ALA A 588 -14.11 12.29 -19.24
C ALA A 588 -15.55 12.21 -19.75
N LYS A 589 -15.77 12.36 -21.06
CA LYS A 589 -17.12 12.28 -21.65
C LYS A 589 -17.75 10.90 -21.48
N GLY A 590 -16.97 9.81 -21.54
CA GLY A 590 -17.46 8.46 -21.27
C GLY A 590 -17.99 8.30 -19.85
N MET A 591 -17.27 8.82 -18.84
CA MET A 591 -17.74 8.87 -17.46
C MET A 591 -18.99 9.76 -17.32
N ALA A 592 -18.97 10.93 -17.95
CA ALA A 592 -20.07 11.89 -17.95
C ALA A 592 -21.40 11.25 -18.39
N LEU A 593 -21.37 10.52 -19.50
CA LEU A 593 -22.52 9.79 -20.05
C LEU A 593 -22.94 8.64 -19.14
N TYR A 594 -21.98 7.92 -18.54
CA TYR A 594 -22.29 6.85 -17.60
C TYR A 594 -22.99 7.37 -16.34
N LEU A 595 -22.55 8.52 -15.81
CA LEU A 595 -23.22 9.18 -14.68
C LEU A 595 -24.64 9.64 -15.04
N GLN A 596 -24.84 10.13 -16.27
CA GLN A 596 -26.18 10.49 -16.76
C GLN A 596 -27.10 9.25 -16.85
N GLU A 597 -26.59 8.09 -17.25
CA GLU A 597 -27.36 6.84 -17.24
C GLU A 597 -27.73 6.38 -15.83
N LEU A 598 -26.80 6.51 -14.88
CA LEU A 598 -27.10 6.22 -13.48
C LEU A 598 -28.15 7.19 -12.93
N ALA A 599 -28.04 8.48 -13.23
CA ALA A 599 -29.01 9.50 -12.88
C ALA A 599 -30.42 9.16 -13.41
N GLY A 600 -30.53 8.69 -14.66
CA GLY A 600 -31.81 8.28 -15.25
C GLY A 600 -32.45 7.05 -14.59
N LYS A 601 -31.70 6.26 -13.81
CA LYS A 601 -32.24 5.12 -13.03
C LYS A 601 -32.76 5.53 -11.65
N LEU A 602 -32.45 6.73 -11.18
CA LEU A 602 -32.93 7.24 -9.90
C LEU A 602 -34.40 7.67 -10.00
N PRO A 603 -35.12 7.78 -8.87
CA PRO A 603 -36.49 8.32 -8.87
C PRO A 603 -36.54 9.69 -9.55
N LEU A 604 -37.51 9.92 -10.44
CA LEU A 604 -37.61 11.15 -11.24
C LEU A 604 -37.61 12.45 -10.41
N HIS A 605 -38.08 12.39 -9.16
CA HIS A 605 -38.13 13.53 -8.25
C HIS A 605 -36.80 13.78 -7.49
N THR A 606 -35.74 13.03 -7.79
CA THR A 606 -34.43 13.20 -7.16
C THR A 606 -33.84 14.55 -7.57
N ARG A 607 -33.65 15.42 -6.58
CA ARG A 607 -33.12 16.78 -6.76
C ARG A 607 -31.62 16.78 -6.68
N ASP A 608 -31.00 17.66 -7.47
CA ASP A 608 -29.57 17.91 -7.32
C ASP A 608 -29.30 18.58 -5.96
N LEU A 609 -28.28 18.09 -5.26
CA LEU A 609 -27.98 18.58 -3.91
C LEU A 609 -27.41 20.00 -3.93
N HIS A 610 -26.67 20.39 -4.96
CA HIS A 610 -26.05 21.71 -5.09
C HIS A 610 -26.97 22.73 -5.77
N GLN A 611 -27.89 22.25 -6.60
CA GLN A 611 -28.88 23.00 -7.35
C GLN A 611 -30.30 22.42 -7.11
N PRO A 612 -30.90 22.62 -5.91
CA PRO A 612 -32.16 21.94 -5.53
C PRO A 612 -33.37 22.24 -6.41
N HIS A 613 -33.28 23.24 -7.29
CA HIS A 613 -34.31 23.60 -8.26
C HIS A 613 -34.32 22.69 -9.50
N ARG A 614 -33.24 21.93 -9.75
CA ARG A 614 -33.09 21.00 -10.88
C ARG A 614 -33.26 19.55 -10.42
N TYR A 615 -33.70 18.68 -11.32
CA TYR A 615 -33.65 17.25 -11.09
C TYR A 615 -32.32 16.67 -11.60
N ILE A 616 -31.79 15.66 -10.92
CA ILE A 616 -30.48 15.06 -11.27
C ILE A 616 -30.50 14.49 -12.71
N HIS A 617 -31.62 13.94 -13.16
CA HIS A 617 -31.75 13.37 -14.49
C HIS A 617 -31.83 14.43 -15.62
N GLU A 618 -32.02 15.71 -15.29
CA GLU A 618 -32.04 16.83 -16.24
C GLU A 618 -30.66 17.49 -16.42
N LEU A 619 -29.64 16.98 -15.72
CA LEU A 619 -28.28 17.47 -15.89
C LEU A 619 -27.70 16.94 -17.22
N GLU A 620 -26.98 17.81 -17.92
CA GLU A 620 -26.21 17.43 -19.09
C GLU A 620 -25.00 16.57 -18.68
N PRO A 621 -24.43 15.74 -19.57
CA PRO A 621 -23.36 14.82 -19.20
C PRO A 621 -22.21 15.50 -18.45
N TYR A 622 -21.70 16.61 -18.97
CA TYR A 622 -20.57 17.32 -18.37
C TYR A 622 -20.91 17.98 -17.03
N GLU A 623 -22.18 18.33 -16.79
CA GLU A 623 -22.60 18.87 -15.50
C GLU A 623 -22.46 17.81 -14.40
N HIS A 624 -22.65 16.52 -14.70
CA HIS A 624 -22.32 15.45 -13.75
C HIS A 624 -20.82 15.41 -13.41
N LEU A 625 -19.93 15.72 -14.36
CA LEU A 625 -18.50 15.77 -14.07
C LEU A 625 -18.12 16.93 -13.14
N HIS A 626 -18.82 18.05 -13.21
CA HIS A 626 -18.58 19.20 -12.32
C HIS A 626 -18.74 18.85 -10.83
N HIS A 627 -19.42 17.74 -10.52
CA HIS A 627 -19.67 17.26 -9.17
C HIS A 627 -18.67 16.19 -8.68
N VAL A 628 -17.76 15.70 -9.53
CA VAL A 628 -16.86 14.58 -9.17
C VAL A 628 -15.44 14.70 -9.72
N ALA A 629 -15.22 15.38 -10.84
CA ALA A 629 -13.94 15.38 -11.53
C ALA A 629 -12.99 16.49 -11.05
N ARG A 630 -11.70 16.16 -10.94
CA ARG A 630 -10.62 17.13 -10.72
C ARG A 630 -9.43 16.84 -11.62
N LEU A 631 -8.87 17.88 -12.23
CA LEU A 631 -7.68 17.77 -13.07
C LEU A 631 -6.40 17.68 -12.25
N CYS A 632 -5.47 16.85 -12.71
CA CYS A 632 -4.12 16.75 -12.15
C CYS A 632 -3.35 18.08 -12.29
N THR A 633 -3.04 18.69 -11.14
CA THR A 633 -2.27 19.93 -11.05
C THR A 633 -0.84 19.77 -11.58
N ALA A 634 -0.19 18.64 -11.31
CA ALA A 634 1.17 18.36 -11.75
C ALA A 634 1.26 18.30 -13.28
N HIS A 635 0.34 17.59 -13.92
CA HIS A 635 0.26 17.50 -15.38
C HIS A 635 -0.05 18.84 -16.04
N MET A 636 -1.02 19.58 -15.49
CA MET A 636 -1.33 20.93 -15.96
C MET A 636 -0.12 21.87 -15.87
N HIS A 637 0.56 21.89 -14.72
CA HIS A 637 1.74 22.73 -14.52
C HIS A 637 2.90 22.31 -15.43
N ARG A 638 3.14 21.01 -15.60
CA ARG A 638 4.17 20.48 -16.50
C ARG A 638 3.91 20.88 -17.95
N ASN A 639 2.66 20.76 -18.41
CA ASN A 639 2.26 21.13 -19.77
C ASN A 639 2.44 22.64 -20.03
N ILE A 640 2.09 23.49 -19.05
CA ILE A 640 2.32 24.93 -19.12
C ILE A 640 3.83 25.25 -19.16
N SER A 641 4.62 24.63 -18.28
CA SER A 641 6.06 24.86 -18.20
C SER A 641 6.80 24.46 -19.47
N ASN A 642 6.49 23.27 -20.00
CA ASN A 642 7.16 22.71 -21.18
C ASN A 642 6.74 23.38 -22.49
N SER A 643 5.65 24.15 -22.50
CA SER A 643 5.24 24.89 -23.68
C SER A 643 6.23 26.01 -24.00
N LYS A 644 6.83 25.93 -25.19
CA LYS A 644 7.72 26.96 -25.73
C LYS A 644 6.95 28.12 -26.39
N THR A 645 5.66 27.93 -26.68
CA THR A 645 4.83 28.88 -27.42
C THR A 645 4.07 29.83 -26.51
N ILE A 646 3.93 29.49 -25.23
CA ILE A 646 3.27 30.34 -24.22
C ILE A 646 4.32 31.32 -23.64
N PRO A 647 4.08 32.65 -23.67
CA PRO A 647 5.00 33.62 -23.08
C PRO A 647 5.20 33.41 -21.58
N GLU A 648 6.43 33.58 -21.07
CA GLU A 648 6.76 33.35 -19.66
C GLU A 648 5.92 34.20 -18.69
N GLY A 649 5.57 35.44 -19.07
CA GLY A 649 4.69 36.30 -18.26
C GLY A 649 3.24 35.80 -18.15
N VAL A 650 2.81 34.88 -19.02
CA VAL A 650 1.45 34.33 -19.06
C VAL A 650 1.36 33.01 -18.28
N LYS A 651 2.45 32.23 -18.25
CA LYS A 651 2.48 30.93 -17.55
C LYS A 651 2.02 31.02 -16.07
N PRO A 652 2.43 32.02 -15.26
CA PRO A 652 1.92 32.18 -13.90
C PRO A 652 0.40 32.41 -13.84
N LYS A 653 -0.17 33.15 -14.80
CA LYS A 653 -1.62 33.39 -14.89
C LYS A 653 -2.38 32.10 -15.21
N MET A 654 -1.84 31.25 -16.08
CA MET A 654 -2.45 29.96 -16.40
C MET A 654 -2.41 29.01 -15.20
N ARG A 655 -1.29 28.99 -14.47
CA ARG A 655 -1.16 28.19 -13.24
C ARG A 655 -2.06 28.70 -12.11
N SER A 656 -2.32 30.01 -12.03
CA SER A 656 -3.16 30.57 -10.97
C SER A 656 -4.62 30.12 -11.04
N LEU A 657 -5.08 29.64 -12.20
CA LEU A 657 -6.43 29.09 -12.36
C LEU A 657 -6.61 27.72 -11.68
N MET A 658 -5.52 27.02 -11.32
CA MET A 658 -5.59 25.81 -10.48
C MET A 658 -5.70 26.21 -8.99
N CYS A 659 -6.91 26.38 -8.47
CA CYS A 659 -7.10 26.93 -7.12
C CYS A 659 -8.43 26.48 -6.46
N VAL A 660 -8.66 26.92 -5.23
CA VAL A 660 -9.97 26.78 -4.58
C VAL A 660 -10.87 27.94 -4.99
N THR A 661 -10.40 29.17 -4.78
CA THR A 661 -11.08 30.40 -5.21
C THR A 661 -10.16 31.31 -6.01
N HIS A 662 -10.69 31.99 -7.03
CA HIS A 662 -9.93 32.91 -7.86
C HIS A 662 -10.52 34.34 -7.84
N PRO A 663 -9.76 35.36 -7.39
CA PRO A 663 -10.31 36.71 -7.17
C PRO A 663 -10.75 37.44 -8.44
N SER A 664 -10.23 37.05 -9.60
CA SER A 664 -10.47 37.73 -10.88
C SER A 664 -10.48 36.77 -12.06
N TRP A 665 -11.21 35.65 -11.94
CA TRP A 665 -11.21 34.54 -12.90
C TRP A 665 -11.36 35.00 -14.36
N ASP A 666 -12.47 35.68 -14.67
CA ASP A 666 -12.80 36.07 -16.05
C ASP A 666 -11.77 37.04 -16.63
N ALA A 667 -11.29 37.99 -15.82
CA ALA A 667 -10.23 38.92 -16.23
C ALA A 667 -8.90 38.19 -16.51
N THR A 668 -8.56 37.16 -15.72
CA THR A 668 -7.36 36.35 -15.94
C THR A 668 -7.49 35.50 -17.21
N VAL A 669 -8.64 34.88 -17.44
CA VAL A 669 -8.92 34.12 -18.68
C VAL A 669 -8.80 35.04 -19.90
N ALA A 670 -9.43 36.22 -19.87
CA ALA A 670 -9.36 37.20 -20.97
C ALA A 670 -7.91 37.67 -21.24
N GLN A 671 -7.10 37.84 -20.19
CA GLN A 671 -5.69 38.20 -20.34
C GLN A 671 -4.87 37.08 -20.99
N ILE A 672 -5.14 35.81 -20.66
CA ILE A 672 -4.49 34.65 -21.29
C ILE A 672 -4.91 34.57 -22.76
N GLU A 673 -6.20 34.74 -23.05
CA GLU A 673 -6.72 34.75 -24.41
C GLU A 673 -6.09 35.88 -25.26
N SER A 674 -5.93 37.07 -24.69
CA SER A 674 -5.27 38.20 -25.39
C SER A 674 -3.76 38.01 -25.61
N SER A 675 -3.13 36.99 -25.02
CA SER A 675 -1.67 36.84 -25.00
C SER A 675 -1.08 36.25 -26.29
N GLY A 676 -1.88 36.09 -27.34
CA GLY A 676 -1.49 35.54 -28.64
C GLY A 676 -2.14 34.17 -28.92
N LYS A 677 -1.77 33.56 -30.06
CA LYS A 677 -2.40 32.33 -30.55
C LYS A 677 -2.35 31.19 -29.52
N ALA A 678 -1.20 30.95 -28.91
CA ALA A 678 -1.04 29.87 -27.93
C ALA A 678 -1.93 30.05 -26.68
N GLY A 679 -2.12 31.29 -26.23
CA GLY A 679 -3.02 31.61 -25.12
C GLY A 679 -4.49 31.40 -25.50
N ARG A 680 -4.92 31.89 -26.68
CA ARG A 680 -6.25 31.64 -27.23
C ARG A 680 -6.56 30.16 -27.40
N ASP A 681 -5.66 29.43 -28.03
CA ASP A 681 -5.83 27.99 -28.28
C ASP A 681 -5.95 27.22 -26.95
N TRP A 682 -5.19 27.63 -25.93
CA TRP A 682 -5.28 27.01 -24.60
C TRP A 682 -6.63 27.29 -23.92
N VAL A 683 -7.11 28.55 -23.95
CA VAL A 683 -8.44 28.89 -23.41
C VAL A 683 -9.53 28.18 -24.18
N ALA A 684 -9.48 28.19 -25.52
CA ALA A 684 -10.41 27.49 -26.39
C ALA A 684 -10.44 25.98 -26.11
N ASP A 685 -9.28 25.35 -25.86
CA ASP A 685 -9.20 23.95 -25.46
C ASP A 685 -9.93 23.68 -24.12
N LYS A 686 -9.76 24.55 -23.11
CA LYS A 686 -10.46 24.38 -21.82
C LYS A 686 -11.96 24.61 -21.96
N THR A 687 -12.37 25.67 -22.65
CA THR A 687 -13.79 25.98 -22.88
C THR A 687 -14.47 24.87 -23.68
N SER A 688 -13.86 24.41 -24.79
CA SER A 688 -14.45 23.35 -25.63
C SER A 688 -14.53 22.00 -24.93
N SER A 689 -13.69 21.74 -23.93
CA SER A 689 -13.79 20.52 -23.13
C SER A 689 -15.04 20.48 -22.23
N LYS A 690 -15.67 21.62 -21.92
CA LYS A 690 -16.88 21.77 -21.07
C LYS A 690 -16.76 21.34 -19.59
N PHE A 691 -15.64 20.75 -19.17
CA PHE A 691 -15.43 20.36 -17.76
C PHE A 691 -14.10 20.87 -17.17
N ALA A 692 -13.14 21.29 -18.01
CA ALA A 692 -11.79 21.55 -17.51
C ALA A 692 -11.76 22.68 -16.48
N PHE A 693 -12.44 23.80 -16.71
CA PHE A 693 -12.39 24.92 -15.76
C PHE A 693 -13.01 24.58 -14.41
N GLU A 694 -14.13 23.86 -14.40
CA GLU A 694 -14.78 23.35 -13.20
C GLU A 694 -13.90 22.32 -12.48
N ALA A 695 -13.17 21.48 -13.23
CA ALA A 695 -12.22 20.53 -12.67
C ALA A 695 -10.87 21.15 -12.27
N MET A 696 -10.60 22.42 -12.62
CA MET A 696 -9.40 23.17 -12.22
C MET A 696 -9.62 24.01 -10.96
N CYS A 697 -10.84 24.51 -10.74
CA CYS A 697 -11.16 25.45 -9.68
C CYS A 697 -12.37 25.00 -8.84
N GLN A 698 -12.18 24.86 -7.53
CA GLN A 698 -13.24 24.37 -6.63
C GLN A 698 -14.48 25.27 -6.66
N GLU A 699 -14.34 26.59 -6.67
CA GLU A 699 -15.46 27.54 -6.68
C GLU A 699 -16.33 27.44 -7.95
N LYS A 700 -15.76 26.90 -9.04
CA LYS A 700 -16.45 26.65 -10.30
C LYS A 700 -17.06 25.24 -10.34
N SER A 701 -16.55 24.33 -9.50
CA SER A 701 -17.07 22.98 -9.33
C SER A 701 -18.27 22.95 -8.39
N PHE A 702 -18.96 21.81 -8.38
CA PHE A 702 -19.93 21.46 -7.35
C PHE A 702 -19.38 20.40 -6.37
N ILE A 703 -18.07 20.19 -6.34
CA ILE A 703 -17.44 19.33 -5.34
C ILE A 703 -17.34 20.13 -4.03
N PRO A 704 -17.88 19.64 -2.90
CA PRO A 704 -17.72 20.26 -1.59
C PRO A 704 -16.25 20.51 -1.23
N LEU A 705 -16.01 21.62 -0.54
CA LEU A 705 -14.66 22.09 -0.23
C LEU A 705 -13.84 21.07 0.56
N ASP A 706 -14.45 20.42 1.53
CA ASP A 706 -13.88 19.33 2.34
C ASP A 706 -13.44 18.14 1.48
N ILE A 707 -14.30 17.70 0.55
CA ILE A 707 -13.98 16.61 -0.40
C ILE A 707 -12.85 17.04 -1.34
N TRP A 708 -12.91 18.26 -1.87
CA TRP A 708 -11.86 18.80 -2.75
C TRP A 708 -10.51 18.89 -2.04
N LYS A 709 -10.48 19.26 -0.75
CA LYS A 709 -9.25 19.36 0.04
C LYS A 709 -8.67 18.00 0.39
N ALA A 710 -9.51 17.07 0.83
CA ALA A 710 -9.11 15.69 1.14
C ALA A 710 -8.61 14.97 -0.12
N GLY A 711 -9.32 15.12 -1.24
CA GLY A 711 -9.03 14.44 -2.49
C GLY A 711 -7.64 14.75 -3.08
N PRO A 712 -7.10 13.82 -3.88
CA PRO A 712 -5.79 14.00 -4.51
C PRO A 712 -5.83 15.11 -5.56
N ALA A 713 -4.86 16.02 -5.50
CA ALA A 713 -4.68 17.09 -6.49
C ALA A 713 -3.78 16.68 -7.67
N THR A 714 -3.23 15.45 -7.65
CA THR A 714 -2.33 14.91 -8.66
C THR A 714 -2.70 13.47 -8.99
N THR A 715 -2.31 13.01 -10.17
CA THR A 715 -2.42 11.62 -10.64
C THR A 715 -1.15 10.81 -10.34
N ASN A 716 -0.31 11.24 -9.39
CA ASN A 716 0.95 10.57 -9.03
C ASN A 716 0.75 9.11 -8.63
N LEU A 717 -0.41 8.77 -8.08
CA LEU A 717 -0.71 7.42 -7.63
C LEU A 717 -0.82 6.45 -8.80
N VAL A 718 -1.59 6.84 -9.82
CA VAL A 718 -1.70 6.05 -11.06
C VAL A 718 -0.40 6.11 -11.88
N GLU A 719 0.33 7.23 -11.90
CA GLU A 719 1.67 7.27 -12.50
C GLU A 719 2.64 6.28 -11.85
N SER A 720 2.57 6.12 -10.52
CA SER A 720 3.37 5.16 -9.78
C SER A 720 2.95 3.70 -10.07
N ALA A 721 1.65 3.47 -10.29
CA ALA A 721 1.13 2.17 -10.74
C ALA A 721 1.64 1.82 -12.16
N HIS A 722 1.57 2.77 -13.09
CA HIS A 722 2.16 2.66 -14.42
C HIS A 722 3.66 2.37 -14.38
N TRP A 723 4.43 3.14 -13.60
CA TRP A 723 5.87 2.90 -13.48
C TRP A 723 6.19 1.50 -12.95
N SER A 724 5.43 1.05 -11.96
CA SER A 724 5.62 -0.28 -11.37
C SER A 724 5.41 -1.39 -12.38
N VAL A 725 4.41 -1.26 -13.27
CA VAL A 725 4.10 -2.26 -14.28
C VAL A 725 4.99 -2.15 -15.52
N TYR A 726 5.53 -0.96 -15.83
CA TYR A 726 6.53 -0.78 -16.90
C TYR A 726 7.82 -1.55 -16.65
N LEU A 727 8.17 -1.77 -15.37
CA LEU A 727 9.30 -2.60 -14.99
C LEU A 727 9.10 -4.08 -15.39
N GLU A 728 7.87 -4.50 -15.71
CA GLU A 728 7.58 -5.83 -16.28
C GLU A 728 7.76 -5.89 -17.80
N GLY A 729 7.93 -4.75 -18.46
CA GLY A 729 8.21 -4.63 -19.89
C GLY A 729 7.35 -3.56 -20.56
N LEU A 730 7.91 -2.99 -21.63
CA LEU A 730 7.24 -2.07 -22.54
C LEU A 730 7.00 -2.77 -23.88
N GLN A 731 6.06 -2.25 -24.67
CA GLN A 731 5.72 -2.80 -25.99
C GLN A 731 5.44 -4.32 -25.98
N CYS A 732 4.77 -4.80 -24.95
CA CYS A 732 4.36 -6.19 -24.82
C CYS A 732 3.24 -6.52 -25.82
N SER A 733 3.14 -7.79 -26.20
CA SER A 733 1.92 -8.33 -26.80
C SER A 733 0.78 -8.33 -25.78
N LEU A 734 -0.48 -8.43 -26.25
CA LEU A 734 -1.66 -8.36 -25.38
C LEU A 734 -1.66 -9.46 -24.32
N THR A 735 -1.40 -10.71 -24.70
CA THR A 735 -1.31 -11.85 -23.78
C THR A 735 -0.23 -11.63 -22.71
N SER A 736 0.97 -11.19 -23.12
CA SER A 736 2.07 -10.95 -22.20
C SER A 736 1.77 -9.79 -21.24
N ALA A 737 1.13 -8.73 -21.72
CA ALA A 737 0.75 -7.58 -20.90
C ALA A 737 -0.26 -7.97 -19.82
N VAL A 738 -1.27 -8.78 -20.17
CA VAL A 738 -2.28 -9.28 -19.23
C VAL A 738 -1.64 -10.19 -18.19
N GLU A 739 -0.81 -11.17 -18.59
CA GLU A 739 -0.13 -12.07 -17.64
C GLU A 739 0.76 -11.31 -16.66
N LYS A 740 1.55 -10.36 -17.15
CA LYS A 740 2.40 -9.52 -16.30
C LYS A 740 1.58 -8.59 -15.41
N GLY A 741 0.43 -8.11 -15.90
CA GLY A 741 -0.50 -7.29 -15.13
C GLY A 741 -1.12 -8.10 -13.99
N GLU A 742 -1.58 -9.31 -14.29
CA GLU A 742 -2.10 -10.29 -13.32
C GLU A 742 -1.09 -10.52 -12.20
N HIS A 743 0.16 -10.81 -12.56
CA HIS A 743 1.24 -11.04 -11.61
C HIS A 743 1.45 -9.85 -10.67
N VAL A 744 1.55 -8.63 -11.22
CA VAL A 744 1.74 -7.41 -10.41
C VAL A 744 0.55 -7.17 -9.49
N ASP A 745 -0.67 -7.35 -9.99
CA ASP A 745 -1.87 -7.11 -9.21
C ASP A 745 -2.07 -8.17 -8.13
N ARG A 746 -1.73 -9.43 -8.41
CA ARG A 746 -1.73 -10.52 -7.42
C ARG A 746 -0.68 -10.29 -6.34
N LEU A 747 0.52 -9.85 -6.70
CA LEU A 747 1.57 -9.50 -5.72
C LEU A 747 1.15 -8.32 -4.83
N ARG A 748 0.47 -7.32 -5.39
CA ARG A 748 -0.07 -6.21 -4.59
C ARG A 748 -1.23 -6.65 -3.72
N MET A 749 -2.13 -7.50 -4.22
CA MET A 749 -3.20 -8.09 -3.43
C MET A 749 -2.67 -8.92 -2.27
N SER A 750 -1.66 -9.76 -2.49
CA SER A 750 -1.04 -10.51 -1.42
C SER A 750 -0.32 -9.58 -0.44
N SER A 751 0.26 -8.47 -0.90
CA SER A 751 0.87 -7.45 -0.03
C SER A 751 -0.14 -6.64 0.78
N SER A 752 -1.31 -6.30 0.22
CA SER A 752 -2.44 -5.68 0.93
C SER A 752 -3.08 -6.63 1.95
N ASN A 753 -3.18 -7.92 1.59
CA ASN A 753 -3.56 -9.00 2.50
C ASN A 753 -2.48 -9.28 3.57
N VAL A 754 -1.24 -8.83 3.32
CA VAL A 754 -0.09 -8.90 4.23
C VAL A 754 0.10 -7.58 4.99
N SER A 755 -0.60 -6.49 4.67
CA SER A 755 -0.70 -5.31 5.55
C SER A 755 -1.95 -5.34 6.41
N SER A 756 -2.97 -6.12 6.01
CA SER A 756 -3.94 -6.74 6.95
C SER A 756 -3.36 -7.91 7.72
N ALA A 757 -2.13 -8.29 7.38
CA ALA A 757 -1.31 -9.22 8.14
C ALA A 757 0.08 -8.63 8.39
N LYS A 758 0.16 -7.35 8.79
CA LYS A 758 1.34 -6.68 9.41
C LYS A 758 0.92 -5.85 10.60
#